data_AF-A0A928EZI3-F1
#
_entry.id   AF-A0A928EZI3-F1
#
_cell.length_a   1.000
_cell.length_b   1.000
_cell.length_c   1.000
_cell.angle_alpha   90.00
_cell.angle_beta   90.00
_cell.angle_gamma   90.00
#
_symmetry.space_group_name_H-M   'P 1'
#
loop_
_entity.id
_entity.type
_entity.pdbx_description
1 polymer ?
#
loop_
_entity_poly.entity_id
_entity_poly.type
_entity_poly.pdbx_seq_one_letter_code
_entity_poly.pdbx_strand_id
1 'polypeptide(L)'
;MKKKILSLLLAAFCVAGSFSACGPQNAGDGEGFNYEIDETKFNVIDADGTSKYTIVRAENAPGSVLNACMNLKNTILDVTGVELEVKSDFEKAGHPEFQRQDHEILIGHTNREETDSAAKIVERARDFVILQEGTRLAILAKSDAYVEDAVNYFIENYVDAETCSVAVDPGHSETISFDYPIDSFKINGVDIADYTIQYTDPIYDSYVNDIKSYVHNNYGYDVDSARTVKVGTQNLITIVPDAEKYPQYYEDLEYTESRITVEGSNIIYSFGPFADPTAPFSALVAKYFDPATVPENADVEITIEAGSAIADDKGILFDDEELLAEIDRKAQKRRDYIENTPNMFTTLPEGSTNKIIYISNDGSDSNNGLSPEEPIATISKLNIIGLNHGDVVLFRRGDEFRGKVKESAGVTYSSYGDGPKPVINGSKRNFADPALWTETDVKNVYKCSYALENVGNIVFDYSGEIGNYDELVGQLRVSGAGGFTGYADLTKDLEFYSNLSNNNLYLYSAEGNPGSRFKSIEIAESGNMFQGSKKDVVVDNLTIIFGGSHGVGTGTVENRTVQNCIFAWIGGSILKGYNGANVTRYGNAVEVYGGCNGYYVYDNWIYQIYDTGITHQYSTNDKIIKMENIEYRGNLVELCHWSIEYYNRGEMPGSCLNNVHVHDNMTLYGAYGWGSVGREGGAALHNSFQIIDEVNNYLVEDNIFAYSKGSIVRYNQGGDRKINFRNNTYVQYYERALGYMFGKTEPFTGSAVTQLRVVMREEDPIICFLMTDPEKEAEEAEQEA
;
A
#
# COMPACT_ATOMS: atom_id res chain seq x y z
N MET A 1 51.83 26.36 10.62
CA MET A 1 50.55 25.77 11.09
C MET A 1 50.83 24.71 12.14
N LYS A 2 50.21 24.82 13.31
CA LYS A 2 50.15 23.75 14.30
C LYS A 2 48.76 23.11 14.16
N LYS A 3 48.68 21.82 13.82
CA LYS A 3 47.41 21.07 13.83
C LYS A 3 47.16 20.57 15.25
N LYS A 4 45.94 20.74 15.77
CA LYS A 4 45.47 20.15 17.03
C LYS A 4 44.32 19.18 16.73
N ILE A 5 44.25 18.09 17.49
CA ILE A 5 43.17 17.09 17.40
C ILE A 5 42.13 17.41 18.47
N LEU A 6 40.86 17.46 18.08
CA LEU A 6 39.74 17.66 18.98
C LEU A 6 39.04 16.31 19.23
N SER A 7 39.33 15.68 20.38
CA SER A 7 38.63 14.48 20.84
C SER A 7 37.38 14.88 21.64
N LEU A 8 36.21 14.87 21.01
CA LEU A 8 34.93 15.07 21.67
C LEU A 8 34.32 13.69 21.95
N LEU A 9 34.40 13.22 23.21
CA LEU A 9 33.49 12.19 23.70
C LEU A 9 32.07 12.73 23.56
N LEU A 10 31.24 12.02 22.80
CA LEU A 10 29.82 12.32 22.59
C LEU A 10 29.14 12.54 23.95
N ALA A 11 29.02 13.79 24.36
CA ALA A 11 28.23 14.17 25.50
C ALA A 11 27.40 15.36 25.05
N ALA A 12 26.12 15.08 24.79
CA ALA A 12 25.07 16.07 24.80
C ALA A 12 25.02 16.69 26.20
N PHE A 13 25.95 17.60 26.48
CA PHE A 13 25.81 18.55 27.57
C PHE A 13 25.13 19.77 26.97
N CYS A 14 23.81 19.84 27.15
CA CYS A 14 23.25 21.12 27.55
C CYS A 14 24.05 21.58 28.77
N VAL A 15 25.06 22.43 28.58
CA VAL A 15 25.71 23.13 29.69
C VAL A 15 24.74 24.20 30.18
N ALA A 16 23.65 23.76 30.80
CA ALA A 16 23.07 24.45 31.94
C ALA A 16 23.88 23.98 33.14
N GLY A 17 25.05 24.60 33.38
CA GLY A 17 25.86 24.22 34.53
C GLY A 17 27.25 24.80 34.57
N SER A 18 27.38 25.92 35.30
CA SER A 18 28.57 26.27 36.08
C SER A 18 29.76 26.90 35.35
N PHE A 19 29.52 27.94 34.55
CA PHE A 19 30.36 29.12 34.76
C PHE A 19 29.78 29.81 35.99
N SER A 20 30.55 29.81 37.09
CA SER A 20 30.38 30.81 38.13
C SER A 20 30.31 32.16 37.40
N ALA A 21 29.15 32.80 37.45
CA ALA A 21 29.01 34.17 37.00
C ALA A 21 29.96 35.03 37.83
N CYS A 22 31.13 35.28 37.27
CA CYS A 22 32.00 36.40 37.65
C CYS A 22 31.91 37.48 36.57
N GLY A 23 30.68 37.73 36.07
CA GLY A 23 30.26 39.08 35.67
C GLY A 23 29.34 39.60 36.78
N PRO A 24 29.42 40.87 37.21
CA PRO A 24 28.68 41.35 38.36
C PRO A 24 27.17 41.24 38.12
N GLN A 25 26.53 40.24 38.76
CA GLN A 25 25.11 40.30 39.06
C GLN A 25 24.90 41.50 39.99
N ASN A 26 24.23 42.53 39.44
CA ASN A 26 23.99 43.87 39.99
C ASN A 26 25.01 44.92 39.55
N ALA A 27 24.86 45.46 38.34
CA ALA A 27 25.32 46.81 38.02
C ALA A 27 24.39 47.85 38.68
N GLY A 28 24.39 47.85 40.01
CA GLY A 28 24.18 49.04 40.82
C GLY A 28 25.53 49.34 41.47
N ASP A 29 26.09 50.50 41.16
CA ASP A 29 27.25 51.11 41.81
C ASP A 29 28.65 50.49 41.51
N GLY A 30 29.24 50.86 40.36
CA GLY A 30 30.61 51.40 40.38
C GLY A 30 31.84 50.51 40.09
N GLU A 31 31.72 49.24 39.71
CA GLU A 31 32.86 48.49 39.13
C GLU A 31 32.61 48.25 37.63
N GLY A 32 33.42 48.92 36.79
CA GLY A 32 33.35 48.78 35.32
C GLY A 32 34.17 47.58 34.83
N PHE A 33 33.94 47.18 33.57
CA PHE A 33 34.80 46.20 32.89
C PHE A 33 36.26 46.65 32.94
N ASN A 34 37.16 45.76 33.37
CA ASN A 34 38.59 46.03 33.48
C ASN A 34 39.31 45.43 32.27
N TYR A 35 39.57 46.24 31.26
CA TYR A 35 40.22 45.82 30.02
C TYR A 35 41.73 45.77 30.20
N GLU A 36 42.26 44.56 30.35
CA GLU A 36 43.70 44.31 30.41
C GLU A 36 44.19 43.81 29.04
N ILE A 37 44.28 44.75 28.09
CA ILE A 37 44.60 44.44 26.69
C ILE A 37 46.11 44.34 26.48
N ASP A 38 46.58 43.19 26.00
CA ASP A 38 47.94 42.99 25.52
C ASP A 38 48.09 43.57 24.10
N GLU A 39 48.66 44.77 23.99
CA GLU A 39 48.90 45.46 22.71
C GLU A 39 49.82 44.68 21.74
N THR A 40 50.48 43.61 22.19
CA THR A 40 51.28 42.73 21.32
C THR A 40 50.45 41.68 20.57
N LYS A 41 49.16 41.55 20.90
CA LYS A 41 48.20 40.64 20.26
C LYS A 41 47.37 41.33 19.17
N PHE A 42 46.72 40.52 18.34
CA PHE A 42 45.60 40.98 17.51
C PHE A 42 44.35 41.01 18.38
N ASN A 43 43.89 42.22 18.73
CA ASN A 43 42.76 42.41 19.61
C ASN A 43 41.52 42.81 18.81
N VAL A 44 40.39 42.19 19.13
CA VAL A 44 39.06 42.59 18.66
C VAL A 44 38.51 43.75 19.51
N ILE A 45 38.95 43.86 20.77
CA ILE A 45 38.53 44.89 21.72
C ILE A 45 39.72 45.78 22.08
N ASP A 46 39.52 47.08 22.00
CA ASP A 46 40.51 48.10 22.34
C ASP A 46 40.54 48.36 23.86
N ALA A 47 41.66 48.89 24.38
CA ALA A 47 41.86 49.12 25.83
C ALA A 47 40.89 50.14 26.46
N ASP A 48 40.16 50.90 25.65
CA ASP A 48 39.12 51.82 26.09
C ASP A 48 37.72 51.17 26.15
N GLY A 49 37.62 49.86 25.90
CA GLY A 49 36.35 49.14 25.89
C GLY A 49 35.50 49.39 24.66
N THR A 50 36.13 49.74 23.54
CA THR A 50 35.47 49.87 22.24
C THR A 50 35.91 48.78 21.27
N SER A 51 35.18 48.58 20.18
CA SER A 51 35.58 47.69 19.09
C SER A 51 35.20 48.28 17.74
N LYS A 52 36.05 48.05 16.74
CA LYS A 52 35.79 48.38 15.33
C LYS A 52 35.22 47.19 14.55
N TYR A 53 35.12 46.02 15.18
CA TYR A 53 34.80 44.77 14.50
C TYR A 53 33.30 44.59 14.32
N THR A 54 32.94 43.98 13.20
CA THR A 54 31.60 43.48 12.91
C THR A 54 31.68 41.99 12.62
N ILE A 55 30.73 41.21 13.13
CA ILE A 55 30.58 39.79 12.77
C ILE A 55 29.88 39.71 11.41
N VAL A 56 30.45 39.01 10.45
CA VAL A 56 29.96 38.91 9.07
C VAL A 56 29.75 37.44 8.68
N ARG A 57 28.60 37.16 8.04
CA ARG A 57 28.21 35.84 7.50
C ARG A 57 27.67 35.97 6.08
N ALA A 58 27.55 34.88 5.32
CA ALA A 58 26.91 34.92 4.00
C ALA A 58 25.44 35.40 4.05
N GLU A 59 24.98 36.23 3.11
CA GLU A 59 23.58 36.73 3.01
C GLU A 59 22.51 35.62 3.12
N ASN A 60 22.81 34.42 2.62
CA ASN A 60 21.90 33.25 2.68
C ASN A 60 22.43 32.13 3.58
N ALA A 61 23.22 32.47 4.62
CA ALA A 61 23.79 31.48 5.52
C ALA A 61 22.71 30.61 6.18
N PRO A 62 22.96 29.30 6.37
CA PRO A 62 22.03 28.41 7.03
C PRO A 62 21.87 28.75 8.53
N GLY A 63 20.82 28.21 9.15
CA GLY A 63 20.50 28.49 10.56
C GLY A 63 21.63 28.16 11.54
N SER A 64 22.44 27.12 11.26
CA SER A 64 23.61 26.75 12.08
C SER A 64 24.64 27.88 12.16
N VAL A 65 24.94 28.52 11.04
CA VAL A 65 25.89 29.65 10.97
C VAL A 65 25.31 30.88 11.68
N LEU A 66 24.01 31.17 11.52
CA LEU A 66 23.36 32.27 12.24
C LEU A 66 23.41 32.07 13.76
N ASN A 67 23.13 30.86 14.24
CA ASN A 67 23.21 30.53 15.65
C ASN A 67 24.64 30.72 16.18
N ALA A 68 25.64 30.29 15.42
CA ALA A 68 27.05 30.48 15.77
C ALA A 68 27.42 31.97 15.87
N CYS A 69 26.99 32.82 14.91
CA CYS A 69 27.20 34.27 14.99
C CYS A 69 26.58 34.88 16.25
N MET A 70 25.34 34.49 16.56
CA MET A 70 24.62 35.02 17.73
C MET A 70 25.24 34.54 19.05
N ASN A 71 25.69 33.29 19.11
CA ASN A 71 26.42 32.76 20.26
C ASN A 71 27.68 33.59 20.52
N LEU A 72 28.53 33.77 19.50
CA LEU A 72 29.73 34.58 19.61
C LEU A 72 29.43 36.02 20.03
N LYS A 73 28.44 36.67 19.39
CA LYS A 73 28.01 38.03 19.74
C LYS A 73 27.64 38.13 21.23
N ASN A 74 26.75 37.24 21.68
CA ASN A 74 26.22 37.29 23.03
C ASN A 74 27.31 37.01 24.06
N THR A 75 28.19 36.03 23.81
CA THR A 75 29.30 35.76 24.72
C THR A 75 30.28 36.92 24.82
N ILE A 76 30.63 37.58 23.69
CA ILE A 76 31.49 38.77 23.73
C ILE A 76 30.83 39.90 24.54
N LEU A 77 29.53 40.14 24.35
CA LEU A 77 28.79 41.15 25.11
C LEU A 77 28.77 40.82 26.61
N ASP A 78 28.49 39.57 26.97
CA ASP A 78 28.39 39.14 28.37
C ASP A 78 29.75 39.20 29.09
N VAL A 79 30.83 38.85 28.41
CA VAL A 79 32.19 38.79 28.96
C VAL A 79 32.83 40.18 29.02
N THR A 80 32.62 41.01 28.01
CA THR A 80 33.43 42.23 27.82
C THR A 80 32.62 43.51 27.89
N GLY A 81 31.28 43.43 27.85
CA GLY A 81 30.40 44.59 27.80
C GLY A 81 30.31 45.27 26.44
N VAL A 82 31.04 44.78 25.43
CA VAL A 82 31.08 45.34 24.08
C VAL A 82 30.11 44.60 23.17
N GLU A 83 29.12 45.32 22.64
CA GLU A 83 28.18 44.76 21.66
C GLU A 83 28.74 44.88 20.24
N LEU A 84 28.92 43.73 19.56
CA LEU A 84 29.26 43.70 18.13
C LEU A 84 27.99 43.58 17.29
N GLU A 85 28.00 44.23 16.12
CA GLU A 85 26.95 44.08 15.13
C GLU A 85 27.17 42.77 14.33
N VAL A 86 26.08 42.10 13.96
CA VAL A 86 26.10 40.95 13.03
C VAL A 86 25.49 41.40 11.71
N LYS A 87 26.27 41.34 10.63
CA LYS A 87 25.86 41.70 9.26
C LYS A 87 25.94 40.52 8.32
N SER A 88 25.23 40.62 7.21
CA SER A 88 25.55 39.81 6.05
C SER A 88 26.73 40.39 5.29
N ASP A 89 27.35 39.55 4.46
CA ASP A 89 28.42 39.90 3.54
C ASP A 89 27.93 40.62 2.27
N PHE A 90 26.64 40.99 2.21
CA PHE A 90 26.04 41.61 1.05
C PHE A 90 26.73 42.92 0.68
N GLU A 91 27.16 43.01 -0.58
CA GLU A 91 27.76 44.20 -1.14
C GLU A 91 26.91 44.84 -2.25
N LYS A 92 26.81 46.16 -2.25
CA LYS A 92 26.07 46.90 -3.27
C LYS A 92 26.84 48.12 -3.78
N ALA A 93 27.20 48.09 -5.06
CA ALA A 93 27.91 49.19 -5.71
C ALA A 93 27.15 50.52 -5.58
N GLY A 94 27.88 51.59 -5.23
CA GLY A 94 27.33 52.93 -5.05
C GLY A 94 26.64 53.19 -3.70
N HIS A 95 26.62 52.20 -2.79
CA HIS A 95 26.06 52.31 -1.45
C HIS A 95 27.13 52.05 -0.38
N PRO A 96 27.75 53.09 0.21
CA PRO A 96 28.83 52.96 1.19
C PRO A 96 28.50 52.08 2.39
N GLU A 97 27.22 52.01 2.78
CA GLU A 97 26.71 51.19 3.89
C GLU A 97 26.75 49.67 3.62
N PHE A 98 26.83 49.27 2.35
CA PHE A 98 26.96 47.89 1.90
C PHE A 98 28.33 47.66 1.24
N GLN A 99 29.37 48.37 1.67
CA GLN A 99 30.73 48.08 1.26
C GLN A 99 31.44 47.34 2.38
N ARG A 100 32.32 46.40 2.00
CA ARG A 100 33.18 45.69 2.95
C ARG A 100 33.93 46.66 3.84
N GLN A 101 33.99 46.33 5.13
CA GLN A 101 34.69 47.15 6.12
C GLN A 101 36.07 46.58 6.39
N ASP A 102 36.96 47.45 6.88
CA ASP A 102 38.16 47.00 7.57
C ASP A 102 37.75 46.58 8.99
N HIS A 103 38.27 45.47 9.52
CA HIS A 103 37.90 44.88 10.83
C HIS A 103 36.58 44.08 10.81
N GLU A 104 36.64 42.84 10.33
CA GLU A 104 35.50 41.92 10.27
C GLU A 104 35.88 40.57 10.93
N ILE A 105 34.94 39.97 11.68
CA ILE A 105 35.00 38.58 12.14
C ILE A 105 34.10 37.77 11.21
N LEU A 106 34.69 36.91 10.38
CA LEU A 106 34.01 36.17 9.34
C LEU A 106 33.62 34.79 9.87
N ILE A 107 32.33 34.47 9.90
CA ILE A 107 31.80 33.20 10.41
C ILE A 107 31.24 32.36 9.26
N GLY A 108 31.78 31.16 9.08
CA GLY A 108 31.46 30.29 7.96
C GLY A 108 31.99 30.83 6.63
N HIS A 109 31.47 30.30 5.52
CA HIS A 109 31.83 30.79 4.19
C HIS A 109 31.18 32.16 3.91
N THR A 110 31.98 33.13 3.48
CA THR A 110 31.54 34.48 3.06
C THR A 110 32.11 34.79 1.68
N ASN A 111 31.70 35.90 1.06
CA ASN A 111 32.29 36.40 -0.18
C ASN A 111 33.64 37.15 0.01
N ARG A 112 34.31 36.92 1.15
CA ARG A 112 35.63 37.46 1.48
C ARG A 112 36.72 36.47 1.09
N GLU A 113 37.82 36.99 0.57
CA GLU A 113 38.95 36.18 0.11
C GLU A 113 39.59 35.40 1.28
N GLU A 114 39.52 35.93 2.48
CA GLU A 114 40.02 35.31 3.71
C GLU A 114 39.28 34.01 4.05
N THR A 115 37.97 33.94 3.79
CA THR A 115 37.21 32.68 3.96
C THR A 115 37.51 31.67 2.85
N ASP A 116 37.86 32.13 1.64
CA ASP A 116 38.36 31.24 0.58
C ASP A 116 39.77 30.70 0.91
N SER A 117 40.62 31.51 1.56
CA SER A 117 41.91 31.07 2.10
C SER A 117 41.72 30.05 3.21
N ALA A 118 40.82 30.32 4.16
CA ALA A 118 40.49 29.43 5.26
C ALA A 118 39.94 28.07 4.76
N ALA A 119 39.06 28.08 3.77
CA ALA A 119 38.45 26.87 3.20
C ALA A 119 39.47 25.92 2.54
N LYS A 120 40.62 26.43 2.08
CA LYS A 120 41.71 25.63 1.50
C LYS A 120 42.56 24.93 2.56
N ILE A 121 42.41 25.30 3.84
CA ILE A 121 43.17 24.75 4.96
C ILE A 121 42.47 23.54 5.59
N VAL A 122 41.13 23.51 5.52
CA VAL A 122 40.30 22.45 6.11
C VAL A 122 39.89 21.42 5.06
N GLU A 123 40.13 20.15 5.37
CA GLU A 123 39.94 19.04 4.42
C GLU A 123 38.66 18.24 4.71
N ARG A 124 38.43 17.87 5.98
CA ARG A 124 37.31 17.02 6.41
C ARG A 124 36.14 17.86 6.97
N ALA A 125 34.92 17.34 6.88
CA ALA A 125 33.67 18.07 7.10
C ALA A 125 33.60 18.86 8.41
N ARG A 126 34.11 18.30 9.52
CA ARG A 126 34.11 18.88 10.87
C ARG A 126 35.42 19.57 11.23
N ASP A 127 36.43 19.49 10.37
CA ASP A 127 37.66 20.27 10.55
C ASP A 127 37.34 21.75 10.40
N PHE A 128 38.00 22.56 11.23
CA PHE A 128 37.84 24.00 11.20
C PHE A 128 39.15 24.75 11.39
N VAL A 129 39.15 26.02 11.03
CA VAL A 129 40.31 26.90 11.11
C VAL A 129 39.92 28.25 11.68
N ILE A 130 40.79 28.78 12.52
CA ILE A 130 40.78 30.17 12.97
C ILE A 130 41.96 30.86 12.29
N LEU A 131 41.68 31.78 11.38
CA LEU A 131 42.67 32.43 10.51
C LEU A 131 42.56 33.94 10.63
N GLN A 132 43.67 34.58 11.00
CA GLN A 132 43.79 36.03 11.06
C GLN A 132 44.62 36.52 9.86
N GLU A 133 43.99 37.30 8.98
CA GLU A 133 44.64 37.91 7.82
C GLU A 133 44.38 39.43 7.81
N GLY A 134 45.44 40.23 7.84
CA GLY A 134 45.33 41.69 7.83
C GLY A 134 44.55 42.22 9.04
N THR A 135 43.36 42.77 8.81
CA THR A 135 42.44 43.25 9.86
C THR A 135 41.25 42.31 10.08
N ARG A 136 41.21 41.14 9.44
CA ARG A 136 40.07 40.21 9.52
C ARG A 136 40.43 38.92 10.26
N LEU A 137 39.42 38.31 10.85
CA LEU A 137 39.50 37.05 11.58
C LEU A 137 38.43 36.11 11.04
N ALA A 138 38.81 35.03 10.36
CA ALA A 138 37.91 34.01 9.85
C ALA A 138 37.83 32.82 10.81
N ILE A 139 36.61 32.39 11.14
CA ILE A 139 36.28 31.17 11.88
C ILE A 139 35.42 30.32 10.95
N LEU A 140 36.02 29.27 10.38
CA LEU A 140 35.42 28.50 9.30
C LEU A 140 35.59 27.01 9.54
N ALA A 141 34.49 26.26 9.47
CA ALA A 141 34.48 24.81 9.35
C ALA A 141 34.29 24.42 7.88
N LYS A 142 34.75 23.23 7.48
CA LYS A 142 34.59 22.74 6.11
C LYS A 142 33.12 22.61 5.69
N SER A 143 32.26 22.16 6.61
CA SER A 143 30.81 22.09 6.42
C SER A 143 30.11 23.06 7.37
N ASP A 144 29.10 23.77 6.84
CA ASP A 144 28.26 24.70 7.62
C ASP A 144 27.56 24.03 8.81
N ALA A 145 27.41 22.70 8.80
CA ALA A 145 26.85 21.92 9.91
C ALA A 145 27.72 21.99 11.19
N TYR A 146 29.02 22.27 11.06
CA TYR A 146 29.99 22.26 12.16
C TYR A 146 30.62 23.63 12.46
N VAL A 147 30.11 24.72 11.86
CA VAL A 147 30.59 26.08 12.16
C VAL A 147 30.36 26.46 13.63
N GLU A 148 29.32 25.94 14.26
CA GLU A 148 29.06 26.14 15.69
C GLU A 148 30.16 25.55 16.57
N ASP A 149 30.69 24.36 16.23
CA ASP A 149 31.83 23.75 16.94
C ASP A 149 33.08 24.65 16.86
N ALA A 150 33.33 25.23 15.68
CA ALA A 150 34.45 26.15 15.47
C ALA A 150 34.33 27.43 16.31
N VAL A 151 33.13 27.99 16.39
CA VAL A 151 32.84 29.17 17.22
C VAL A 151 32.94 28.85 18.71
N ASN A 152 32.42 27.70 19.15
CA ASN A 152 32.52 27.29 20.55
C ASN A 152 33.98 27.12 20.98
N TYR A 153 34.78 26.45 20.15
CA TYR A 153 36.22 26.36 20.39
C TYR A 153 36.88 27.73 20.44
N PHE A 154 36.50 28.66 19.54
CA PHE A 154 37.04 30.01 19.56
C PHE A 154 36.71 30.74 20.87
N ILE A 155 35.45 30.67 21.31
CA ILE A 155 34.98 31.25 22.57
C ILE A 155 35.80 30.71 23.75
N GLU A 156 35.94 29.39 23.85
CA GLU A 156 36.64 28.74 24.95
C GLU A 156 38.13 29.09 25.05
N ASN A 157 38.77 29.44 23.93
CA ASN A 157 40.23 29.60 23.86
C ASN A 157 40.71 31.04 23.66
N TYR A 158 39.85 31.94 23.18
CA TYR A 158 40.25 33.29 22.74
C TYR A 158 39.35 34.41 23.27
N VAL A 159 38.30 34.08 24.03
CA VAL A 159 37.47 35.06 24.76
C VAL A 159 37.76 34.92 26.26
N ASP A 160 38.35 35.95 26.85
CA ASP A 160 38.84 35.91 28.24
C ASP A 160 38.05 36.88 29.13
N ALA A 161 37.37 36.31 30.13
CA ALA A 161 36.53 37.06 31.07
C ALA A 161 37.32 37.79 32.17
N GLU A 162 38.53 37.34 32.51
CA GLU A 162 39.35 38.00 33.54
C GLU A 162 39.94 39.30 33.00
N THR A 163 40.35 39.29 31.73
CA THR A 163 40.97 40.44 31.05
C THR A 163 40.00 41.26 30.20
N CYS A 164 38.74 40.82 30.09
CA CYS A 164 37.71 41.40 29.22
C CYS A 164 38.20 41.53 27.75
N SER A 165 38.91 40.53 27.24
CA SER A 165 39.58 40.59 25.95
C SER A 165 39.13 39.50 24.96
N VAL A 166 39.28 39.79 23.67
CA VAL A 166 39.13 38.82 22.58
C VAL A 166 40.35 38.97 21.69
N ALA A 167 41.28 38.03 21.77
CA ALA A 167 42.61 38.20 21.23
C ALA A 167 43.23 36.92 20.65
N VAL A 168 43.93 37.05 19.53
CA VAL A 168 44.77 36.00 18.93
C VAL A 168 46.18 36.52 18.67
N ASP A 169 47.13 35.65 18.33
CA ASP A 169 48.47 36.10 17.90
C ASP A 169 48.39 36.88 16.57
N PRO A 170 49.21 37.92 16.33
CA PRO A 170 49.26 38.55 15.01
C PRO A 170 49.69 37.55 13.92
N GLY A 171 48.90 37.45 12.85
CA GLY A 171 49.06 36.43 11.82
C GLY A 171 48.62 35.02 12.27
N HIS A 172 47.71 34.92 13.24
CA HIS A 172 47.21 33.65 13.77
C HIS A 172 46.69 32.73 12.67
N SER A 173 47.05 31.46 12.74
CA SER A 173 46.52 30.41 11.88
C SER A 173 46.57 29.10 12.64
N GLU A 174 45.39 28.68 13.13
CA GLU A 174 45.22 27.44 13.86
C GLU A 174 44.16 26.58 13.18
N THR A 175 44.54 25.33 12.87
CA THR A 175 43.67 24.32 12.27
C THR A 175 43.38 23.26 13.31
N ILE A 176 42.10 22.97 13.49
CA ILE A 176 41.58 21.97 14.41
C ILE A 176 40.99 20.86 13.55
N SER A 177 41.54 19.66 13.68
CA SER A 177 41.02 18.48 13.00
C SER A 177 40.19 17.65 13.97
N PHE A 178 39.04 17.19 13.50
CA PHE A 178 38.21 16.27 14.26
C PHE A 178 38.80 14.86 14.18
N ASP A 179 38.69 14.13 15.29
CA ASP A 179 39.15 12.75 15.40
C ASP A 179 38.11 11.80 14.78
N TYR A 180 38.23 11.58 13.47
CA TYR A 180 37.31 10.71 12.73
C TYR A 180 37.64 9.24 12.98
N PRO A 181 36.63 8.36 13.15
CA PRO A 181 36.85 6.92 13.30
C PRO A 181 37.67 6.28 12.17
N ILE A 182 37.61 6.82 10.95
CA ILE A 182 38.30 6.29 9.78
C ILE A 182 39.36 7.28 9.29
N ASP A 183 40.58 6.80 9.13
CA ASP A 183 41.73 7.58 8.67
C ASP A 183 41.90 7.54 7.14
N SER A 184 41.61 6.38 6.54
CA SER A 184 41.62 6.16 5.09
C SER A 184 40.46 5.25 4.73
N PHE A 185 39.70 5.59 3.69
CA PHE A 185 38.59 4.74 3.22
C PHE A 185 38.68 4.52 1.71
N LYS A 186 39.08 3.32 1.31
CA LYS A 186 39.23 2.93 -0.09
C LYS A 186 38.33 1.77 -0.48
N ILE A 187 37.86 1.84 -1.72
CA ILE A 187 37.21 0.73 -2.42
C ILE A 187 38.00 0.45 -3.69
N ASN A 188 38.47 -0.79 -3.84
CA ASN A 188 39.33 -1.24 -4.94
C ASN A 188 40.54 -0.32 -5.15
N GLY A 189 41.17 0.14 -4.06
CA GLY A 189 42.34 1.03 -4.08
C GLY A 189 42.06 2.50 -4.39
N VAL A 190 40.81 2.90 -4.62
CA VAL A 190 40.40 4.30 -4.85
C VAL A 190 39.67 4.84 -3.64
N ASP A 191 39.90 6.10 -3.28
CA ASP A 191 39.23 6.75 -2.15
C ASP A 191 37.72 6.83 -2.37
N ILE A 192 36.91 6.49 -1.37
CA ILE A 192 35.44 6.53 -1.46
C ILE A 192 34.90 7.92 -1.80
N ALA A 193 35.60 8.99 -1.40
CA ALA A 193 35.23 10.37 -1.72
C ALA A 193 35.39 10.69 -3.22
N ASP A 194 36.22 9.93 -3.94
CA ASP A 194 36.39 10.08 -5.39
C ASP A 194 35.33 9.29 -6.19
N TYR A 195 34.45 8.54 -5.52
CA TYR A 195 33.38 7.81 -6.19
C TYR A 195 32.11 8.67 -6.38
N THR A 196 31.36 8.36 -7.44
CA THR A 196 29.97 8.77 -7.59
C THR A 196 29.04 7.57 -7.58
N ILE A 197 27.99 7.60 -6.75
CA ILE A 197 26.94 6.58 -6.72
C ILE A 197 25.84 6.92 -7.73
N GLN A 198 25.62 6.04 -8.70
CA GLN A 198 24.69 6.22 -9.81
C GLN A 198 23.59 5.18 -9.80
N TYR A 199 22.35 5.63 -10.00
CA TYR A 199 21.14 4.80 -10.03
C TYR A 199 20.06 5.56 -10.81
N THR A 200 18.97 4.92 -11.21
CA THR A 200 17.87 5.62 -11.91
C THR A 200 16.55 5.59 -11.16
N ASP A 201 16.37 4.62 -10.27
CA ASP A 201 15.10 4.39 -9.58
C ASP A 201 15.14 4.96 -8.15
N PRO A 202 14.15 5.77 -7.73
CA PRO A 202 14.06 6.27 -6.36
C PRO A 202 14.04 5.21 -5.24
N ILE A 203 13.76 3.93 -5.54
CA ILE A 203 13.85 2.85 -4.53
C ILE A 203 15.23 2.77 -3.85
N TYR A 204 16.29 3.28 -4.50
CA TYR A 204 17.65 3.25 -3.96
C TYR A 204 17.98 4.44 -3.04
N ASP A 205 17.10 5.44 -2.93
CA ASP A 205 17.39 6.70 -2.23
C ASP A 205 17.84 6.50 -0.78
N SER A 206 17.16 5.63 -0.02
CA SER A 206 17.51 5.37 1.38
C SER A 206 18.90 4.77 1.50
N TYR A 207 19.20 3.74 0.73
CA TYR A 207 20.49 3.05 0.74
C TYR A 207 21.65 3.98 0.35
N VAL A 208 21.42 4.87 -0.62
CA VAL A 208 22.41 5.88 -1.04
C VAL A 208 22.64 6.89 0.08
N ASN A 209 21.58 7.33 0.75
CA ASN A 209 21.69 8.24 1.89
C ASN A 209 22.41 7.59 3.09
N ASP A 210 22.22 6.29 3.31
CA ASP A 210 22.92 5.54 4.36
C ASP A 210 24.43 5.52 4.10
N ILE A 211 24.85 5.22 2.86
CA ILE A 211 26.27 5.27 2.46
C ILE A 211 26.85 6.68 2.67
N LYS A 212 26.17 7.71 2.16
CA LYS A 212 26.64 9.11 2.27
C LYS A 212 26.77 9.54 3.73
N SER A 213 25.77 9.22 4.55
CA SER A 213 25.77 9.56 5.98
C SER A 213 26.88 8.82 6.72
N TYR A 214 27.09 7.54 6.40
CA TYR A 214 28.16 6.75 7.00
C TYR A 214 29.54 7.34 6.66
N VAL A 215 29.80 7.65 5.40
CA VAL A 215 31.10 8.22 4.97
C VAL A 215 31.31 9.61 5.58
N HIS A 216 30.29 10.47 5.56
CA HIS A 216 30.37 11.80 6.14
C HIS A 216 30.71 11.78 7.64
N ASN A 217 30.00 10.93 8.41
CA ASN A 217 30.15 10.90 9.87
C ASN A 217 31.43 10.19 10.34
N ASN A 218 31.89 9.15 9.63
CA ASN A 218 33.01 8.32 10.08
C ASN A 218 34.34 8.66 9.38
N TYR A 219 34.30 9.18 8.15
CA TYR A 219 35.49 9.49 7.35
C TYR A 219 35.64 11.00 7.09
N GLY A 220 34.56 11.78 7.21
CA GLY A 220 34.62 13.24 7.10
C GLY A 220 34.63 13.77 5.67
N TYR A 221 34.26 12.96 4.68
CA TYR A 221 34.13 13.38 3.29
C TYR A 221 32.72 13.15 2.77
N ASP A 222 32.33 13.92 1.76
CA ASP A 222 31.08 13.73 1.05
C ASP A 222 31.28 12.81 -0.16
N VAL A 223 30.28 11.97 -0.43
CA VAL A 223 30.24 11.11 -1.63
C VAL A 223 29.18 11.64 -2.57
N ASP A 224 29.56 11.82 -3.84
CA ASP A 224 28.64 12.28 -4.86
C ASP A 224 27.63 11.20 -5.25
N SER A 225 26.43 11.64 -5.63
CA SER A 225 25.37 10.73 -6.06
C SER A 225 24.53 11.37 -7.16
N ALA A 226 24.11 10.59 -8.15
CA ALA A 226 23.25 11.07 -9.21
C ALA A 226 22.19 10.04 -9.63
N ARG A 227 20.94 10.51 -9.81
CA ARG A 227 19.84 9.72 -10.38
C ARG A 227 19.93 9.59 -11.90
N THR A 228 21.09 9.16 -12.37
CA THR A 228 21.36 8.89 -13.78
C THR A 228 22.45 7.83 -13.84
N VAL A 229 22.39 6.99 -14.87
CA VAL A 229 23.46 6.04 -15.17
C VAL A 229 24.24 6.53 -16.39
N LYS A 230 25.53 6.78 -16.21
CA LYS A 230 26.52 7.12 -17.24
C LYS A 230 27.70 6.15 -17.11
N VAL A 231 27.75 5.13 -17.96
CA VAL A 231 28.82 4.12 -17.89
C VAL A 231 30.04 4.57 -18.71
N GLY A 232 31.25 4.22 -18.25
CA GLY A 232 32.52 4.53 -18.93
C GLY A 232 33.29 5.74 -18.40
N THR A 233 32.84 6.40 -17.33
CA THR A 233 33.66 7.34 -16.54
C THR A 233 34.45 6.58 -15.46
N GLN A 234 35.44 7.19 -14.79
CA GLN A 234 36.20 6.54 -13.71
C GLN A 234 35.48 6.70 -12.36
N ASN A 235 35.68 5.73 -11.45
CA ASN A 235 35.24 5.74 -10.06
C ASN A 235 33.71 5.82 -9.86
N LEU A 236 32.98 4.86 -10.42
CA LEU A 236 31.52 4.76 -10.24
C LEU A 236 31.09 3.55 -9.44
N ILE A 237 30.06 3.72 -8.60
CA ILE A 237 29.21 2.63 -8.11
C ILE A 237 27.86 2.77 -8.81
N THR A 238 27.58 1.90 -9.77
CA THR A 238 26.42 2.04 -10.66
C THR A 238 25.44 0.89 -10.47
N ILE A 239 24.15 1.22 -10.30
CA ILE A 239 23.04 0.26 -10.37
C ILE A 239 22.37 0.43 -11.73
N VAL A 240 22.42 -0.62 -12.56
CA VAL A 240 21.91 -0.61 -13.93
C VAL A 240 20.59 -1.38 -13.98
N PRO A 241 19.46 -0.72 -14.25
CA PRO A 241 18.19 -1.42 -14.49
C PRO A 241 17.78 -1.48 -15.97
N ASP A 242 18.43 -0.71 -16.85
CA ASP A 242 18.04 -0.58 -18.25
C ASP A 242 18.89 -1.50 -19.13
N ALA A 243 18.36 -2.71 -19.36
CA ALA A 243 19.00 -3.74 -20.19
C ALA A 243 19.03 -3.39 -21.67
N GLU A 244 18.09 -2.58 -22.18
CA GLU A 244 18.10 -2.15 -23.58
C GLU A 244 19.24 -1.16 -23.83
N LYS A 245 19.48 -0.25 -22.88
CA LYS A 245 20.52 0.75 -22.99
C LYS A 245 21.93 0.20 -22.73
N TYR A 246 22.05 -0.81 -21.88
CA TYR A 246 23.34 -1.38 -21.48
C TYR A 246 23.38 -2.92 -21.56
N PRO A 247 23.13 -3.51 -22.74
CA PRO A 247 22.97 -4.95 -22.91
C PRO A 247 24.21 -5.76 -22.50
N GLN A 248 25.41 -5.17 -22.60
CA GLN A 248 26.66 -5.84 -22.25
C GLN A 248 26.75 -6.29 -20.77
N TYR A 249 25.98 -5.68 -19.87
CA TYR A 249 25.95 -6.08 -18.45
C TYR A 249 24.93 -7.19 -18.16
N TYR A 250 24.14 -7.58 -19.16
CA TYR A 250 23.11 -8.61 -19.05
C TYR A 250 23.38 -9.83 -19.94
N GLU A 251 24.44 -9.78 -20.76
CA GLU A 251 24.88 -10.94 -21.54
C GLU A 251 25.12 -12.14 -20.61
N ASP A 252 24.50 -13.28 -20.93
CA ASP A 252 24.55 -14.52 -20.15
C ASP A 252 24.12 -14.38 -18.66
N LEU A 253 23.33 -13.37 -18.31
CA LEU A 253 22.77 -13.21 -16.97
C LEU A 253 21.48 -14.04 -16.85
N GLU A 254 21.46 -15.00 -15.92
CA GLU A 254 20.25 -15.81 -15.70
C GLU A 254 19.10 -14.98 -15.13
N TYR A 255 17.87 -15.48 -15.29
CA TYR A 255 16.64 -14.77 -14.97
C TYR A 255 16.55 -14.22 -13.53
N THR A 256 17.10 -14.95 -12.56
CA THR A 256 17.11 -14.60 -11.12
C THR A 256 18.52 -14.29 -10.59
N GLU A 257 19.51 -14.18 -11.49
CA GLU A 257 20.89 -13.89 -11.12
C GLU A 257 21.08 -12.40 -10.85
N SER A 258 21.87 -12.08 -9.84
CA SER A 258 22.48 -10.75 -9.68
C SER A 258 23.98 -10.84 -9.95
N ARG A 259 24.54 -9.80 -10.56
CA ARG A 259 25.94 -9.76 -10.97
C ARG A 259 26.57 -8.43 -10.64
N ILE A 260 27.77 -8.52 -10.08
CA ILE A 260 28.70 -7.42 -9.88
C ILE A 260 29.77 -7.53 -10.96
N THR A 261 29.87 -6.51 -11.80
CA THR A 261 30.97 -6.36 -12.77
C THR A 261 31.93 -5.30 -12.26
N VAL A 262 33.23 -5.58 -12.35
CA VAL A 262 34.28 -4.64 -11.95
C VAL A 262 35.15 -4.29 -13.16
N GLU A 263 35.13 -3.02 -13.55
CA GLU A 263 35.88 -2.48 -14.70
C GLU A 263 36.85 -1.38 -14.23
N GLY A 264 38.10 -1.76 -13.94
CA GLY A 264 39.04 -0.86 -13.27
C GLY A 264 38.56 -0.54 -11.86
N SER A 265 38.25 0.72 -11.56
CA SER A 265 37.63 1.15 -10.31
C SER A 265 36.10 1.17 -10.35
N ASN A 266 35.47 0.97 -11.52
CA ASN A 266 34.01 0.99 -11.61
C ASN A 266 33.40 -0.31 -11.09
N ILE A 267 32.33 -0.19 -10.33
CA ILE A 267 31.53 -1.29 -9.80
C ILE A 267 30.13 -1.15 -10.39
N ILE A 268 29.70 -2.16 -11.14
CA ILE A 268 28.43 -2.18 -11.84
C ILE A 268 27.57 -3.33 -11.28
N TYR A 269 26.42 -2.98 -10.73
CA TYR A 269 25.38 -3.92 -10.31
C TYR A 269 24.35 -4.08 -11.42
N SER A 270 24.16 -5.32 -11.83
CA SER A 270 23.19 -5.76 -12.84
C SER A 270 22.42 -6.95 -12.29
N PHE A 271 21.18 -7.14 -12.74
CA PHE A 271 20.31 -8.19 -12.24
C PHE A 271 19.39 -8.70 -13.34
N GLY A 272 19.12 -10.00 -13.32
CA GLY A 272 18.19 -10.64 -14.23
C GLY A 272 16.79 -10.05 -14.08
N PRO A 273 15.94 -10.18 -15.10
CA PRO A 273 14.63 -9.52 -15.11
C PRO A 273 13.75 -9.93 -13.93
N PHE A 274 13.94 -11.12 -13.34
CA PHE A 274 13.16 -11.62 -12.21
C PHE A 274 13.92 -11.60 -10.87
N ALA A 275 15.13 -11.04 -10.81
CA ALA A 275 15.86 -10.88 -9.57
C ALA A 275 15.32 -9.69 -8.75
N ASP A 276 15.42 -9.74 -7.43
CA ASP A 276 15.18 -8.58 -6.57
C ASP A 276 16.27 -7.54 -6.83
N PRO A 277 15.92 -6.35 -7.37
CA PRO A 277 16.90 -5.37 -7.79
C PRO A 277 17.55 -4.65 -6.59
N THR A 278 16.96 -4.74 -5.39
CA THR A 278 17.45 -4.08 -4.17
C THR A 278 18.37 -4.96 -3.33
N ALA A 279 18.21 -6.28 -3.39
CA ALA A 279 18.91 -7.22 -2.51
C ALA A 279 20.46 -7.10 -2.55
N PRO A 280 21.11 -7.03 -3.74
CA PRO A 280 22.57 -6.91 -3.80
C PRO A 280 23.08 -5.60 -3.19
N PHE A 281 22.35 -4.50 -3.42
CA PHE A 281 22.73 -3.19 -2.93
C PHE A 281 22.51 -3.09 -1.42
N SER A 282 21.40 -3.64 -0.91
CA SER A 282 21.14 -3.72 0.52
C SER A 282 22.21 -4.55 1.25
N ALA A 283 22.65 -5.67 0.67
CA ALA A 283 23.71 -6.49 1.24
C ALA A 283 25.06 -5.77 1.28
N LEU A 284 25.38 -4.96 0.27
CA LEU A 284 26.57 -4.10 0.26
C LEU A 284 26.52 -3.10 1.43
N VAL A 285 25.41 -2.36 1.56
CA VAL A 285 25.24 -1.37 2.64
C VAL A 285 25.41 -2.02 4.01
N ALA A 286 24.70 -3.11 4.25
CA ALA A 286 24.76 -3.83 5.53
C ALA A 286 26.16 -4.37 5.86
N LYS A 287 26.93 -4.79 4.85
CA LYS A 287 28.26 -5.40 5.07
C LYS A 287 29.36 -4.38 5.32
N TYR A 288 29.29 -3.21 4.68
CA TYR A 288 30.44 -2.29 4.59
C TYR A 288 30.19 -0.88 5.11
N PHE A 289 28.92 -0.51 5.35
CA PHE A 289 28.53 0.83 5.76
C PHE A 289 27.68 0.79 7.05
N ASP A 290 28.05 -0.11 7.98
CA ASP A 290 27.40 -0.25 9.29
C ASP A 290 28.25 0.41 10.41
N PRO A 291 27.78 1.50 11.04
CA PRO A 291 28.49 2.19 12.12
C PRO A 291 28.84 1.29 13.31
N ALA A 292 28.10 0.20 13.55
CA ALA A 292 28.35 -0.71 14.66
C ALA A 292 29.65 -1.51 14.52
N THR A 293 30.30 -1.46 13.35
CA THR A 293 31.41 -2.34 12.99
C THR A 293 32.75 -1.64 12.83
N VAL A 294 32.83 -0.33 13.08
CA VAL A 294 34.02 0.50 12.78
C VAL A 294 34.92 0.70 14.01
N PRO A 295 36.19 0.27 13.97
CA PRO A 295 37.19 0.63 14.98
C PRO A 295 37.64 2.09 14.84
N GLU A 296 38.05 2.73 15.94
CA GLU A 296 38.71 4.05 15.90
C GLU A 296 40.05 4.01 15.15
N ASN A 297 40.37 5.08 14.42
CA ASN A 297 41.59 5.25 13.61
C ASN A 297 41.82 4.10 12.62
N ALA A 298 40.76 3.67 11.93
CA ALA A 298 40.82 2.56 11.00
C ALA A 298 41.28 2.99 9.59
N ASP A 299 42.20 2.21 9.01
CA ASP A 299 42.46 2.19 7.57
C ASP A 299 41.53 1.15 6.92
N VAL A 300 40.44 1.62 6.30
CA VAL A 300 39.44 0.78 5.64
C VAL A 300 39.81 0.58 4.17
N GLU A 301 40.06 -0.68 3.78
CA GLU A 301 40.23 -1.10 2.38
C GLU A 301 39.21 -2.18 2.06
N ILE A 302 38.28 -1.87 1.16
CA ILE A 302 37.28 -2.81 0.67
C ILE A 302 37.69 -3.29 -0.72
N THR A 303 37.82 -4.60 -0.88
CA THR A 303 37.91 -5.22 -2.20
C THR A 303 36.52 -5.73 -2.60
N ILE A 304 35.95 -5.13 -3.63
CA ILE A 304 34.75 -5.63 -4.32
C ILE A 304 35.23 -6.34 -5.57
N GLU A 305 35.08 -7.66 -5.59
CA GLU A 305 35.44 -8.51 -6.71
C GLU A 305 34.25 -8.69 -7.67
N ALA A 306 34.55 -8.91 -8.95
CA ALA A 306 33.53 -9.32 -9.90
C ALA A 306 32.99 -10.70 -9.50
N GLY A 307 31.69 -10.88 -9.62
CA GLY A 307 31.04 -12.11 -9.23
C GLY A 307 29.56 -12.10 -9.56
N SER A 308 28.99 -13.28 -9.59
CA SER A 308 27.55 -13.47 -9.69
C SER A 308 27.03 -14.31 -8.55
N ALA A 309 25.77 -14.07 -8.22
CA ALA A 309 25.02 -14.85 -7.27
C ALA A 309 23.64 -15.10 -7.85
N ILE A 310 23.31 -16.38 -8.03
CA ILE A 310 21.94 -16.80 -8.29
C ILE A 310 21.23 -16.78 -6.93
N ALA A 311 20.15 -16.00 -6.83
CA ALA A 311 19.28 -16.10 -5.68
C ALA A 311 18.58 -17.48 -5.73
N ASP A 312 18.84 -18.35 -4.75
CA ASP A 312 18.02 -19.55 -4.49
C ASP A 312 16.70 -19.08 -3.87
N ASP A 313 15.92 -18.40 -4.69
CA ASP A 313 14.68 -17.76 -4.29
C ASP A 313 13.50 -18.69 -4.55
N LYS A 314 13.20 -19.49 -3.54
CA LYS A 314 12.07 -20.43 -3.58
C LYS A 314 10.71 -19.75 -3.75
N GLY A 315 10.65 -18.42 -3.61
CA GLY A 315 9.46 -17.62 -3.84
C GLY A 315 9.26 -17.23 -5.31
N ILE A 316 10.20 -17.51 -6.23
CA ILE A 316 10.06 -17.17 -7.65
C ILE A 316 10.05 -18.45 -8.48
N LEU A 317 8.93 -18.73 -9.12
CA LEU A 317 8.64 -19.99 -9.81
C LEU A 317 8.21 -19.74 -11.25
N PHE A 318 8.43 -20.73 -12.12
CA PHE A 318 8.12 -20.67 -13.55
C PHE A 318 7.46 -21.98 -13.97
N ASP A 319 6.24 -21.89 -14.50
CA ASP A 319 5.46 -23.05 -14.97
C ASP A 319 5.48 -24.24 -13.98
N ASP A 320 5.44 -23.95 -12.67
CA ASP A 320 5.70 -24.93 -11.62
C ASP A 320 4.52 -25.91 -11.46
N GLU A 321 4.61 -27.06 -12.11
CA GLU A 321 3.55 -28.07 -12.12
C GLU A 321 3.14 -28.56 -10.72
N GLU A 322 4.07 -28.60 -9.76
CA GLU A 322 3.79 -29.07 -8.40
C GLU A 322 2.93 -28.05 -7.63
N LEU A 323 3.28 -26.77 -7.71
CA LEU A 323 2.49 -25.68 -7.13
C LEU A 323 1.09 -25.65 -7.75
N LEU A 324 0.99 -25.72 -9.07
CA LEU A 324 -0.31 -25.67 -9.76
C LEU A 324 -1.19 -26.86 -9.34
N ALA A 325 -0.63 -28.07 -9.27
CA ALA A 325 -1.34 -29.25 -8.78
C ALA A 325 -1.71 -29.16 -7.29
N GLU A 326 -0.90 -28.49 -6.46
CA GLU A 326 -1.24 -28.21 -5.05
C GLU A 326 -2.40 -27.21 -4.95
N ILE A 327 -2.42 -26.15 -5.76
CA ILE A 327 -3.53 -25.20 -5.82
C ILE A 327 -4.83 -25.93 -6.17
N ASP A 328 -4.82 -26.78 -7.21
CA ASP A 328 -5.98 -27.56 -7.61
C ASP A 328 -6.45 -28.51 -6.51
N ARG A 329 -5.52 -29.21 -5.84
CA ARG A 329 -5.86 -30.07 -4.69
C ARG A 329 -6.45 -29.28 -3.52
N LYS A 330 -5.90 -28.11 -3.20
CA LYS A 330 -6.41 -27.24 -2.13
C LYS A 330 -7.81 -26.73 -2.47
N ALA A 331 -8.03 -26.29 -3.71
CA ALA A 331 -9.34 -25.83 -4.17
C ALA A 331 -10.37 -26.96 -4.09
N GLN A 332 -10.04 -28.15 -4.58
CA GLN A 332 -10.93 -29.30 -4.51
C GLN A 332 -11.24 -29.70 -3.07
N LYS A 333 -10.22 -29.77 -2.20
CA LYS A 333 -10.43 -30.06 -0.77
C LYS A 333 -11.32 -29.01 -0.09
N ARG A 334 -11.21 -27.75 -0.50
CA ARG A 334 -12.07 -26.67 0.02
C ARG A 334 -13.51 -26.83 -0.45
N ARG A 335 -13.74 -27.11 -1.74
CA ARG A 335 -15.09 -27.45 -2.26
C ARG A 335 -15.71 -28.61 -1.49
N ASP A 336 -14.98 -29.72 -1.36
CA ASP A 336 -15.44 -30.93 -0.66
C ASP A 336 -15.79 -30.63 0.81
N TYR A 337 -14.93 -29.87 1.51
CA TYR A 337 -15.15 -29.47 2.90
C TYR A 337 -16.43 -28.64 3.05
N ILE A 338 -16.61 -27.64 2.18
CA ILE A 338 -17.73 -26.71 2.26
C ILE A 338 -19.03 -27.47 1.94
N GLU A 339 -19.09 -28.21 0.84
CA GLU A 339 -20.28 -28.97 0.45
C GLU A 339 -20.75 -29.94 1.55
N ASN A 340 -19.79 -30.60 2.21
CA ASN A 340 -20.03 -31.63 3.22
C ASN A 340 -19.98 -31.11 4.66
N THR A 341 -20.02 -29.79 4.88
CA THR A 341 -19.99 -29.24 6.25
C THR A 341 -21.15 -29.79 7.10
N PRO A 342 -20.87 -30.32 8.31
CA PRO A 342 -21.90 -30.89 9.17
C PRO A 342 -22.86 -29.83 9.71
N ASN A 343 -24.05 -30.25 10.14
CA ASN A 343 -25.00 -29.35 10.81
C ASN A 343 -24.45 -28.97 12.20
N MET A 344 -24.21 -27.68 12.46
CA MET A 344 -23.56 -27.22 13.70
C MET A 344 -24.52 -26.72 14.78
N PHE A 345 -25.76 -26.38 14.42
CA PHE A 345 -26.71 -25.69 15.30
C PHE A 345 -27.95 -26.54 15.64
N THR A 346 -27.81 -27.88 15.65
CA THR A 346 -28.95 -28.81 15.83
C THR A 346 -29.46 -28.92 17.27
N THR A 347 -28.77 -28.31 18.24
CA THR A 347 -29.16 -28.30 19.66
C THR A 347 -28.87 -26.95 20.29
N LEU A 348 -29.69 -26.56 21.26
CA LEU A 348 -29.44 -25.38 22.10
C LEU A 348 -28.77 -25.79 23.41
N PRO A 349 -28.03 -24.87 24.07
CA PRO A 349 -27.47 -25.11 25.40
C PRO A 349 -28.56 -25.54 26.40
N GLU A 350 -28.18 -26.41 27.34
CA GLU A 350 -29.08 -26.87 28.39
C GLU A 350 -29.64 -25.68 29.20
N GLY A 351 -30.97 -25.64 29.39
CA GLY A 351 -31.66 -24.55 30.07
C GLY A 351 -31.92 -23.30 29.23
N SER A 352 -31.61 -23.31 27.92
CA SER A 352 -31.94 -22.20 27.01
C SER A 352 -33.45 -21.97 26.89
N THR A 353 -33.86 -20.70 26.87
CA THR A 353 -35.24 -20.28 26.56
C THR A 353 -35.48 -20.03 25.07
N ASN A 354 -34.44 -20.12 24.25
CA ASN A 354 -34.51 -19.92 22.81
C ASN A 354 -35.10 -21.15 22.13
N LYS A 355 -35.46 -21.01 20.86
CA LYS A 355 -36.15 -22.05 20.08
C LYS A 355 -35.35 -22.43 18.84
N ILE A 356 -35.49 -23.70 18.46
CA ILE A 356 -35.11 -24.16 17.13
C ILE A 356 -36.38 -24.21 16.28
N ILE A 357 -36.36 -23.55 15.13
CA ILE A 357 -37.44 -23.51 14.15
C ILE A 357 -37.04 -24.33 12.93
N TYR A 358 -37.77 -25.41 12.65
CA TYR A 358 -37.52 -26.32 11.54
C TYR A 358 -38.34 -25.92 10.31
N ILE A 359 -37.68 -25.84 9.15
CA ILE A 359 -38.27 -25.54 7.85
C ILE A 359 -38.04 -26.73 6.90
N SER A 360 -39.10 -27.22 6.25
CA SER A 360 -39.03 -28.31 5.25
C SER A 360 -40.16 -28.19 4.23
N ASN A 361 -39.88 -28.46 2.96
CA ASN A 361 -40.88 -28.43 1.89
C ASN A 361 -42.02 -29.44 2.08
N ASP A 362 -41.77 -30.55 2.79
CA ASP A 362 -42.80 -31.55 3.13
C ASP A 362 -43.61 -31.14 4.37
N GLY A 363 -43.28 -30.01 4.99
CA GLY A 363 -43.94 -29.47 6.17
C GLY A 363 -45.30 -28.82 5.88
N SER A 364 -45.78 -28.04 6.85
CA SER A 364 -46.99 -27.24 6.70
C SER A 364 -46.85 -25.89 7.40
N ASP A 365 -47.31 -24.81 6.76
CA ASP A 365 -47.32 -23.47 7.36
C ASP A 365 -48.32 -23.30 8.53
N SER A 366 -49.13 -24.35 8.79
CA SER A 366 -49.94 -24.48 10.00
C SER A 366 -49.17 -25.05 11.20
N ASN A 367 -48.01 -25.66 10.97
CA ASN A 367 -47.20 -26.28 12.03
C ASN A 367 -46.53 -25.20 12.90
N ASN A 368 -46.19 -25.59 14.13
CA ASN A 368 -45.48 -24.70 15.06
C ASN A 368 -43.98 -24.56 14.72
N GLY A 369 -43.40 -25.50 13.96
CA GLY A 369 -42.01 -25.50 13.56
C GLY A 369 -41.03 -25.88 14.67
N LEU A 370 -41.47 -26.40 15.81
CA LEU A 370 -40.62 -26.66 16.98
C LEU A 370 -40.05 -28.09 17.03
N SER A 371 -40.37 -28.93 16.05
CA SER A 371 -39.73 -30.25 15.86
C SER A 371 -39.53 -30.57 14.38
N PRO A 372 -38.58 -31.47 14.04
CA PRO A 372 -38.38 -31.96 12.68
C PRO A 372 -39.61 -32.64 12.05
N GLU A 373 -40.51 -33.19 12.86
CA GLU A 373 -41.74 -33.88 12.42
C GLU A 373 -42.90 -32.90 12.14
N GLU A 374 -42.88 -31.72 12.76
CA GLU A 374 -43.84 -30.64 12.52
C GLU A 374 -43.15 -29.36 11.98
N PRO A 375 -42.42 -29.40 10.85
CA PRO A 375 -41.71 -28.25 10.31
C PRO A 375 -42.66 -27.30 9.58
N ILE A 376 -42.27 -26.02 9.51
CA ILE A 376 -42.91 -25.00 8.65
C ILE A 376 -42.55 -25.27 7.19
N ALA A 377 -43.46 -25.01 6.24
CA ALA A 377 -43.25 -25.32 4.84
C ALA A 377 -42.44 -24.26 4.08
N THR A 378 -42.72 -22.98 4.31
CA THR A 378 -42.26 -21.91 3.40
C THR A 378 -41.45 -20.80 4.07
N ILE A 379 -40.56 -20.17 3.28
CA ILE A 379 -39.91 -18.91 3.67
C ILE A 379 -40.95 -17.81 3.92
N SER A 380 -42.07 -17.79 3.18
CA SER A 380 -43.13 -16.80 3.38
C SER A 380 -43.70 -16.86 4.80
N LYS A 381 -43.90 -18.06 5.34
CA LYS A 381 -44.32 -18.25 6.74
C LYS A 381 -43.20 -17.89 7.72
N LEU A 382 -41.97 -18.33 7.48
CA LEU A 382 -40.80 -17.95 8.29
C LEU A 382 -40.67 -16.41 8.42
N ASN A 383 -40.88 -15.67 7.35
CA ASN A 383 -40.73 -14.21 7.33
C ASN A 383 -41.77 -13.45 8.18
N ILE A 384 -42.79 -14.13 8.72
CA ILE A 384 -43.84 -13.51 9.53
C ILE A 384 -43.96 -14.13 10.94
N ILE A 385 -43.18 -15.15 11.27
CA ILE A 385 -43.11 -15.64 12.65
C ILE A 385 -42.24 -14.71 13.49
N GLY A 386 -42.64 -14.51 14.75
CA GLY A 386 -41.84 -13.72 15.69
C GLY A 386 -40.66 -14.53 16.20
N LEU A 387 -39.45 -14.18 15.74
CA LEU A 387 -38.20 -14.75 16.21
C LEU A 387 -37.56 -13.85 17.29
N ASN A 388 -36.91 -14.48 18.26
CA ASN A 388 -36.20 -13.80 19.34
C ASN A 388 -34.69 -13.93 19.15
N HIS A 389 -33.95 -13.05 19.82
CA HIS A 389 -32.49 -13.13 19.89
C HIS A 389 -32.08 -14.48 20.47
N GLY A 390 -31.18 -15.18 19.78
CA GLY A 390 -30.68 -16.50 20.12
C GLY A 390 -31.52 -17.67 19.60
N ASP A 391 -32.63 -17.43 18.89
CA ASP A 391 -33.36 -18.48 18.16
C ASP A 391 -32.52 -18.98 16.95
N VAL A 392 -32.74 -20.23 16.58
CA VAL A 392 -32.08 -20.89 15.45
C VAL A 392 -33.13 -21.35 14.44
N VAL A 393 -32.96 -21.02 13.17
CA VAL A 393 -33.79 -21.49 12.06
C VAL A 393 -33.00 -22.52 11.27
N LEU A 394 -33.54 -23.73 11.14
CA LEU A 394 -32.90 -24.84 10.44
C LEU A 394 -33.70 -25.24 9.20
N PHE A 395 -33.09 -25.13 8.03
CA PHE A 395 -33.63 -25.60 6.76
C PHE A 395 -33.22 -27.06 6.50
N ARG A 396 -34.15 -27.90 6.05
CA ARG A 396 -33.86 -29.32 5.84
C ARG A 396 -32.94 -29.50 4.64
N ARG A 397 -31.82 -30.23 4.83
CA ARG A 397 -30.96 -30.70 3.73
C ARG A 397 -31.79 -31.49 2.71
N GLY A 398 -31.43 -31.33 1.43
CA GLY A 398 -32.14 -31.87 0.28
C GLY A 398 -33.33 -31.03 -0.23
N ASP A 399 -33.80 -30.03 0.52
CA ASP A 399 -34.93 -29.18 0.10
C ASP A 399 -34.48 -27.91 -0.63
N GLU A 400 -35.31 -27.45 -1.59
CA GLU A 400 -35.20 -26.13 -2.23
C GLU A 400 -36.34 -25.20 -1.75
N PHE A 401 -35.99 -24.05 -1.18
CA PHE A 401 -36.93 -23.04 -0.73
C PHE A 401 -36.86 -21.80 -1.63
N ARG A 402 -37.97 -21.47 -2.28
CA ARG A 402 -38.07 -20.29 -3.14
C ARG A 402 -38.45 -19.05 -2.35
N GLY A 403 -37.66 -17.98 -2.49
CA GLY A 403 -37.91 -16.69 -1.88
C GLY A 403 -36.68 -16.07 -1.23
N LYS A 404 -36.93 -15.02 -0.45
CA LYS A 404 -35.90 -14.21 0.24
C LYS A 404 -36.17 -14.22 1.73
N VAL A 405 -35.16 -14.43 2.54
CA VAL A 405 -35.26 -14.53 4.01
C VAL A 405 -35.18 -13.13 4.63
N LYS A 406 -36.12 -12.79 5.51
CA LYS A 406 -36.06 -11.57 6.33
C LYS A 406 -35.35 -11.86 7.64
N GLU A 407 -34.28 -11.12 7.87
CA GLU A 407 -33.44 -11.33 9.02
C GLU A 407 -34.06 -10.78 10.31
N SER A 408 -33.80 -11.50 11.40
CA SER A 408 -34.08 -11.08 12.77
C SER A 408 -32.78 -10.98 13.56
N ALA A 409 -32.67 -9.97 14.42
CA ALA A 409 -31.46 -9.76 15.20
C ALA A 409 -31.23 -10.91 16.19
N GLY A 410 -29.97 -11.36 16.32
CA GLY A 410 -29.63 -12.48 17.19
C GLY A 410 -29.92 -13.87 16.65
N VAL A 411 -30.43 -14.01 15.42
CA VAL A 411 -30.88 -15.31 14.90
C VAL A 411 -29.79 -15.96 14.06
N THR A 412 -29.66 -17.29 14.22
CA THR A 412 -28.85 -18.13 13.35
C THR A 412 -29.73 -18.83 12.32
N TYR A 413 -29.36 -18.76 11.04
CA TYR A 413 -30.00 -19.48 9.93
C TYR A 413 -29.03 -20.56 9.44
N SER A 414 -29.39 -21.82 9.61
CA SER A 414 -28.55 -22.98 9.28
C SER A 414 -29.36 -24.15 8.73
N SER A 415 -28.79 -25.35 8.72
CA SER A 415 -29.37 -26.57 8.16
C SER A 415 -29.53 -27.70 9.18
N TYR A 416 -30.42 -28.65 8.87
CA TYR A 416 -30.55 -29.92 9.60
C TYR A 416 -30.84 -31.09 8.64
N GLY A 417 -30.73 -32.32 9.14
CA GLY A 417 -30.97 -33.54 8.35
C GLY A 417 -29.78 -33.92 7.47
N ASP A 418 -30.03 -34.81 6.52
CA ASP A 418 -29.03 -35.45 5.66
C ASP A 418 -29.26 -35.10 4.17
N GLY A 419 -28.30 -35.44 3.29
CA GLY A 419 -28.35 -35.12 1.86
C GLY A 419 -27.69 -33.78 1.53
N PRO A 420 -27.85 -33.20 0.33
CA PRO A 420 -27.24 -31.93 -0.08
C PRO A 420 -27.66 -30.72 0.78
N LYS A 421 -26.90 -29.61 0.76
CA LYS A 421 -27.28 -28.40 1.50
C LYS A 421 -28.66 -27.89 1.07
N PRO A 422 -29.48 -27.33 2.00
CA PRO A 422 -30.72 -26.67 1.60
C PRO A 422 -30.44 -25.52 0.64
N VAL A 423 -31.26 -25.40 -0.41
CA VAL A 423 -31.13 -24.35 -1.42
C VAL A 423 -32.10 -23.22 -1.12
N ILE A 424 -31.61 -21.99 -1.05
CA ILE A 424 -32.39 -20.75 -1.01
C ILE A 424 -32.37 -20.17 -2.44
N ASN A 425 -33.46 -20.37 -3.17
CA ASN A 425 -33.58 -20.03 -4.59
C ASN A 425 -34.35 -18.70 -4.75
N GLY A 426 -33.69 -17.70 -5.36
CA GLY A 426 -34.26 -16.37 -5.59
C GLY A 426 -35.28 -16.30 -6.72
N SER A 427 -35.31 -17.29 -7.60
CA SER A 427 -36.31 -17.38 -8.64
C SER A 427 -37.65 -17.83 -8.08
N LYS A 428 -38.72 -17.08 -8.40
CA LYS A 428 -40.06 -17.34 -7.88
C LYS A 428 -40.64 -18.70 -8.33
N ARG A 429 -40.14 -19.23 -9.44
CA ARG A 429 -40.54 -20.52 -10.03
C ARG A 429 -39.63 -20.84 -11.22
N ASN A 430 -39.71 -22.08 -11.69
CA ASN A 430 -39.31 -22.41 -13.05
C ASN A 430 -40.29 -21.75 -14.06
N PHE A 431 -39.77 -20.92 -14.97
CA PHE A 431 -40.53 -20.22 -16.01
C PHE A 431 -40.60 -20.98 -17.35
N ALA A 432 -40.15 -22.23 -17.41
CA ALA A 432 -40.23 -23.13 -18.56
C ALA A 432 -41.65 -23.69 -18.78
N ASP A 433 -42.65 -22.82 -18.84
CA ASP A 433 -44.03 -23.16 -19.23
C ASP A 433 -44.42 -22.28 -20.44
N PRO A 434 -44.79 -22.88 -21.60
CA PRO A 434 -45.13 -22.12 -22.80
C PRO A 434 -46.24 -21.08 -22.58
N ALA A 435 -47.17 -21.33 -21.64
CA ALA A 435 -48.26 -20.40 -21.32
C ALA A 435 -47.78 -19.12 -20.62
N LEU A 436 -46.55 -19.11 -20.10
CA LEU A 436 -45.95 -17.94 -19.47
C LEU A 436 -45.32 -16.97 -20.48
N TRP A 437 -45.29 -17.32 -21.76
CA TRP A 437 -44.60 -16.54 -22.78
C TRP A 437 -45.51 -16.27 -23.96
N THR A 438 -45.69 -14.99 -24.28
CA THR A 438 -46.45 -14.54 -25.44
C THR A 438 -45.52 -13.84 -26.40
N GLU A 439 -45.48 -14.26 -27.66
CA GLU A 439 -44.70 -13.58 -28.70
C GLU A 439 -45.23 -12.15 -28.89
N THR A 440 -44.33 -11.18 -29.06
CA THR A 440 -44.70 -9.79 -29.31
C THR A 440 -44.95 -9.55 -30.80
N ASP A 441 -45.09 -8.29 -31.20
CA ASP A 441 -45.11 -7.86 -32.60
C ASP A 441 -43.72 -7.97 -33.28
N VAL A 442 -42.67 -8.22 -32.51
CA VAL A 442 -41.31 -8.46 -32.99
C VAL A 442 -41.05 -9.95 -32.97
N LYS A 443 -40.81 -10.53 -34.15
CA LYS A 443 -40.57 -11.97 -34.31
C LYS A 443 -39.48 -12.46 -33.36
N ASN A 444 -39.68 -13.63 -32.76
CA ASN A 444 -38.78 -14.28 -31.81
C ASN A 444 -38.62 -13.55 -30.46
N VAL A 445 -39.26 -12.39 -30.25
CA VAL A 445 -39.26 -11.71 -28.96
C VAL A 445 -40.50 -12.13 -28.19
N TYR A 446 -40.29 -12.75 -27.04
CA TYR A 446 -41.35 -13.23 -26.16
C TYR A 446 -41.42 -12.38 -24.91
N LYS A 447 -42.62 -11.97 -24.53
CA LYS A 447 -42.91 -11.30 -23.27
C LYS A 447 -43.34 -12.33 -22.22
N CYS A 448 -42.75 -12.25 -21.03
CA CYS A 448 -43.22 -13.02 -19.88
C CYS A 448 -44.57 -12.50 -19.37
N SER A 449 -45.49 -13.41 -19.06
CA SER A 449 -46.82 -13.10 -18.51
C SER A 449 -46.75 -12.49 -17.09
N TYR A 450 -45.62 -12.67 -16.39
CA TYR A 450 -45.36 -12.06 -15.09
C TYR A 450 -44.63 -10.73 -15.23
N ALA A 451 -45.04 -9.77 -14.39
CA ALA A 451 -44.23 -8.59 -14.11
C ALA A 451 -43.12 -8.98 -13.12
N LEU A 452 -41.86 -8.81 -13.52
CA LEU A 452 -40.67 -9.21 -12.78
C LEU A 452 -39.78 -7.99 -12.57
N GLU A 453 -39.45 -7.69 -11.31
CA GLU A 453 -38.77 -6.45 -10.96
C GLU A 453 -37.26 -6.54 -11.22
N ASN A 454 -36.78 -5.71 -12.15
CA ASN A 454 -35.35 -5.44 -12.36
C ASN A 454 -34.52 -6.73 -12.43
N VAL A 455 -34.83 -7.57 -13.41
CA VAL A 455 -34.20 -8.88 -13.59
C VAL A 455 -32.73 -8.70 -13.95
N GLY A 456 -31.85 -9.35 -13.19
CA GLY A 456 -30.41 -9.25 -13.34
C GLY A 456 -29.77 -10.38 -14.13
N ASN A 457 -30.33 -11.58 -14.01
CA ASN A 457 -29.85 -12.80 -14.64
C ASN A 457 -31.01 -13.72 -15.02
N ILE A 458 -30.81 -14.55 -16.04
CA ILE A 458 -31.69 -15.67 -16.42
C ILE A 458 -30.79 -16.87 -16.67
N VAL A 459 -31.05 -17.98 -15.99
CA VAL A 459 -30.33 -19.24 -16.17
C VAL A 459 -31.26 -20.27 -16.81
N PHE A 460 -30.81 -20.88 -17.90
CA PHE A 460 -31.57 -21.82 -18.73
C PHE A 460 -31.07 -23.24 -18.53
N ASP A 461 -31.98 -24.21 -18.59
CA ASP A 461 -31.67 -25.65 -18.49
C ASP A 461 -30.79 -26.02 -17.29
N TYR A 462 -30.92 -25.26 -16.20
CA TYR A 462 -30.14 -25.40 -14.98
C TYR A 462 -30.00 -26.87 -14.56
N SER A 463 -28.75 -27.33 -14.49
CA SER A 463 -28.44 -28.74 -14.26
C SER A 463 -28.77 -29.21 -12.84
N GLY A 464 -28.74 -28.28 -11.86
CA GLY A 464 -28.78 -28.60 -10.44
C GLY A 464 -27.43 -29.08 -9.87
N GLU A 465 -26.37 -29.14 -10.69
CA GLU A 465 -25.04 -29.56 -10.28
C GLU A 465 -24.27 -28.39 -9.65
N ILE A 466 -23.82 -28.58 -8.42
CA ILE A 466 -22.98 -27.61 -7.71
C ILE A 466 -21.58 -27.65 -8.32
N GLY A 467 -21.02 -26.48 -8.62
CA GLY A 467 -19.71 -26.36 -9.26
C GLY A 467 -19.72 -26.50 -10.77
N ASN A 468 -20.89 -26.65 -11.40
CA ASN A 468 -21.00 -26.47 -12.84
C ASN A 468 -20.87 -24.97 -13.17
N TYR A 469 -19.75 -24.58 -13.77
CA TYR A 469 -19.47 -23.20 -14.13
C TYR A 469 -20.05 -22.81 -15.50
N ASP A 470 -20.55 -23.76 -16.30
CA ASP A 470 -20.93 -23.53 -17.70
C ASP A 470 -22.46 -23.55 -17.92
N GLU A 471 -23.23 -23.12 -16.93
CA GLU A 471 -24.69 -22.98 -17.10
C GLU A 471 -25.01 -21.96 -18.19
N LEU A 472 -26.05 -22.24 -18.97
CA LEU A 472 -26.49 -21.35 -20.04
C LEU A 472 -27.18 -20.13 -19.45
N VAL A 473 -26.63 -18.93 -19.69
CA VAL A 473 -27.15 -17.67 -19.14
C VAL A 473 -27.59 -16.69 -20.21
N GLY A 474 -28.59 -15.88 -19.87
CA GLY A 474 -29.08 -14.81 -20.72
C GLY A 474 -28.18 -13.57 -20.72
N GLN A 475 -28.24 -12.80 -21.79
CA GLN A 475 -27.53 -11.52 -21.90
C GLN A 475 -28.49 -10.33 -21.69
N LEU A 476 -28.35 -9.61 -20.58
CA LEU A 476 -29.16 -8.42 -20.34
C LEU A 476 -28.78 -7.29 -21.30
N ARG A 477 -29.77 -6.75 -22.01
CA ARG A 477 -29.67 -5.49 -22.76
C ARG A 477 -30.28 -4.36 -21.94
N VAL A 478 -29.51 -3.29 -21.73
CA VAL A 478 -29.87 -2.18 -20.85
C VAL A 478 -30.31 -0.96 -21.66
N SER A 479 -31.53 -0.47 -21.40
CA SER A 479 -32.06 0.72 -22.08
C SER A 479 -31.18 1.95 -21.78
N GLY A 480 -30.80 2.68 -22.83
CA GLY A 480 -29.89 3.82 -22.76
C GLY A 480 -28.40 3.48 -22.88
N ALA A 481 -28.03 2.19 -22.94
CA ALA A 481 -26.66 1.75 -23.17
C ALA A 481 -26.48 1.27 -24.62
N GLY A 482 -25.39 1.68 -25.27
CA GLY A 482 -25.02 1.18 -26.62
C GLY A 482 -26.11 1.37 -27.69
N GLY A 483 -26.95 2.41 -27.57
CA GLY A 483 -28.05 2.67 -28.50
C GLY A 483 -29.29 1.77 -28.33
N PHE A 484 -29.29 0.86 -27.36
CA PHE A 484 -30.45 0.01 -27.06
C PHE A 484 -31.57 0.82 -26.41
N THR A 485 -32.79 0.77 -26.96
CA THR A 485 -33.93 1.55 -26.47
C THR A 485 -35.00 0.69 -25.82
N GLY A 486 -35.20 -0.55 -26.29
CA GLY A 486 -36.17 -1.48 -25.71
C GLY A 486 -36.26 -2.82 -26.45
N TYR A 487 -37.30 -3.61 -26.16
CA TYR A 487 -37.41 -4.99 -26.64
C TYR A 487 -37.39 -5.15 -28.16
N ALA A 488 -37.75 -4.11 -28.91
CA ALA A 488 -37.71 -4.13 -30.38
C ALA A 488 -36.29 -4.16 -30.95
N ASP A 489 -35.28 -3.82 -30.15
CA ASP A 489 -33.87 -3.83 -30.53
C ASP A 489 -33.17 -5.15 -30.15
N LEU A 490 -33.89 -6.12 -29.57
CA LEU A 490 -33.36 -7.45 -29.28
C LEU A 490 -33.18 -8.22 -30.60
N THR A 491 -32.01 -8.82 -30.81
CA THR A 491 -31.66 -9.41 -32.11
C THR A 491 -30.94 -10.74 -32.03
N LYS A 492 -30.30 -11.04 -30.89
CA LYS A 492 -29.54 -12.28 -30.70
C LYS A 492 -30.24 -13.18 -29.71
N ASP A 493 -30.05 -14.49 -29.91
CA ASP A 493 -30.59 -15.49 -29.01
C ASP A 493 -30.14 -15.27 -27.57
N LEU A 494 -31.07 -15.48 -26.62
CA LEU A 494 -30.87 -15.32 -25.18
C LEU A 494 -30.65 -13.88 -24.70
N GLU A 495 -30.71 -12.87 -25.59
CA GLU A 495 -30.79 -11.49 -25.16
C GLU A 495 -32.13 -11.23 -24.45
N PHE A 496 -32.09 -10.59 -23.30
CA PHE A 496 -33.30 -10.22 -22.58
C PHE A 496 -33.30 -8.76 -22.17
N TYR A 497 -34.50 -8.22 -21.96
CA TYR A 497 -34.72 -6.85 -21.54
C TYR A 497 -35.71 -6.79 -20.38
N SER A 498 -35.23 -6.30 -19.23
CA SER A 498 -36.05 -5.98 -18.06
C SER A 498 -36.46 -4.51 -18.09
N ASN A 499 -37.72 -4.22 -18.41
CA ASN A 499 -38.22 -2.85 -18.46
C ASN A 499 -38.48 -2.30 -17.04
N LEU A 500 -37.62 -1.39 -16.56
CA LEU A 500 -37.68 -0.85 -15.19
C LEU A 500 -38.92 0.02 -14.90
N SER A 501 -39.63 0.50 -15.92
CA SER A 501 -40.79 1.38 -15.75
C SER A 501 -42.09 0.63 -15.46
N ASN A 502 -42.20 -0.61 -15.93
CA ASN A 502 -43.43 -1.41 -15.85
C ASN A 502 -43.19 -2.88 -15.49
N ASN A 503 -41.93 -3.26 -15.19
CA ASN A 503 -41.50 -4.60 -14.81
C ASN A 503 -41.82 -5.70 -15.86
N ASN A 504 -42.05 -5.33 -17.13
CA ASN A 504 -42.18 -6.33 -18.18
C ASN A 504 -40.81 -6.91 -18.52
N LEU A 505 -40.73 -8.23 -18.62
CA LEU A 505 -39.56 -8.96 -19.10
C LEU A 505 -39.79 -9.45 -20.53
N TYR A 506 -38.80 -9.21 -21.40
CA TYR A 506 -38.77 -9.68 -22.78
C TYR A 506 -37.52 -10.53 -23.00
N LEU A 507 -37.64 -11.59 -23.78
CA LEU A 507 -36.55 -12.50 -24.13
C LEU A 507 -36.59 -12.75 -25.64
N TYR A 508 -35.47 -12.58 -26.32
CA TYR A 508 -35.30 -13.06 -27.68
C TYR A 508 -34.98 -14.56 -27.63
N SER A 509 -35.82 -15.38 -28.26
CA SER A 509 -35.66 -16.83 -28.38
C SER A 509 -35.76 -17.24 -29.85
N ALA A 510 -34.61 -17.53 -30.45
CA ALA A 510 -34.48 -17.78 -31.89
C ALA A 510 -35.23 -19.02 -32.37
N GLU A 511 -35.41 -20.00 -31.48
CA GLU A 511 -35.98 -21.32 -31.78
C GLU A 511 -37.41 -21.49 -31.24
N GLY A 512 -38.17 -20.37 -31.18
CA GLY A 512 -39.57 -20.36 -30.80
C GLY A 512 -39.81 -20.09 -29.31
N ASN A 513 -41.00 -20.45 -28.81
CA ASN A 513 -41.44 -20.10 -27.46
C ASN A 513 -40.45 -20.66 -26.40
N PRO A 514 -39.83 -19.82 -25.56
CA PRO A 514 -38.79 -20.24 -24.64
C PRO A 514 -39.31 -21.26 -23.61
N GLY A 515 -40.57 -21.16 -23.21
CA GLY A 515 -41.20 -22.13 -22.30
C GLY A 515 -41.37 -23.53 -22.88
N SER A 516 -41.26 -23.70 -24.20
CA SER A 516 -41.20 -25.03 -24.86
C SER A 516 -39.77 -25.49 -25.13
N ARG A 517 -38.84 -24.53 -25.24
CA ARG A 517 -37.47 -24.76 -25.68
C ARG A 517 -36.59 -25.28 -24.55
N PHE A 518 -36.73 -24.71 -23.36
CA PHE A 518 -35.93 -25.04 -22.19
C PHE A 518 -36.72 -25.92 -21.21
N LYS A 519 -36.02 -26.79 -20.48
CA LYS A 519 -36.50 -27.59 -19.35
C LYS A 519 -36.67 -26.74 -18.10
N SER A 520 -35.80 -25.75 -17.92
CA SER A 520 -35.89 -24.78 -16.85
C SER A 520 -35.51 -23.38 -17.30
N ILE A 521 -36.18 -22.38 -16.73
CA ILE A 521 -35.85 -20.96 -16.87
C ILE A 521 -35.93 -20.35 -15.46
N GLU A 522 -34.78 -20.12 -14.84
CA GLU A 522 -34.65 -19.54 -13.52
C GLU A 522 -34.32 -18.05 -13.66
N ILE A 523 -35.25 -17.20 -13.23
CA ILE A 523 -35.16 -15.74 -13.39
C ILE A 523 -34.80 -15.08 -12.06
N ALA A 524 -33.71 -14.31 -12.05
CA ALA A 524 -33.18 -13.64 -10.86
C ALA A 524 -33.65 -12.18 -10.77
N GLU A 525 -34.67 -11.91 -9.96
CA GLU A 525 -35.19 -10.56 -9.67
C GLU A 525 -34.39 -9.84 -8.59
N SER A 526 -34.29 -8.51 -8.71
CA SER A 526 -33.58 -7.66 -7.74
C SER A 526 -34.10 -7.82 -6.30
N GLY A 527 -33.19 -7.61 -5.34
CA GLY A 527 -33.39 -7.71 -3.89
C GLY A 527 -32.56 -8.83 -3.28
N ASN A 528 -32.00 -8.56 -2.09
CA ASN A 528 -31.05 -9.46 -1.43
C ASN A 528 -31.72 -10.78 -1.02
N MET A 529 -30.97 -11.88 -1.09
CA MET A 529 -31.49 -13.20 -0.69
C MET A 529 -31.72 -13.27 0.82
N PHE A 530 -30.81 -12.70 1.59
CA PHE A 530 -30.99 -12.39 3.00
C PHE A 530 -31.15 -10.88 3.18
N GLN A 531 -32.25 -10.47 3.82
CA GLN A 531 -32.71 -9.08 3.87
C GLN A 531 -32.71 -8.52 5.29
N GLY A 532 -31.95 -7.45 5.49
CA GLY A 532 -31.97 -6.65 6.70
C GLY A 532 -30.60 -6.08 7.04
N SER A 533 -30.58 -5.13 7.96
CA SER A 533 -29.36 -4.69 8.64
C SER A 533 -29.52 -4.99 10.13
N LYS A 534 -29.38 -6.28 10.47
CA LYS A 534 -29.59 -6.78 11.83
C LYS A 534 -28.26 -7.21 12.42
N LYS A 535 -28.10 -6.94 13.71
CA LYS A 535 -26.92 -7.34 14.48
C LYS A 535 -27.02 -8.77 15.00
N ASP A 536 -25.88 -9.34 15.35
CA ASP A 536 -25.75 -10.67 15.96
C ASP A 536 -26.39 -11.78 15.09
N VAL A 537 -26.21 -11.73 13.78
CA VAL A 537 -26.81 -12.69 12.84
C VAL A 537 -25.75 -13.64 12.29
N VAL A 538 -26.12 -14.91 12.16
CA VAL A 538 -25.31 -15.95 11.52
C VAL A 538 -26.08 -16.56 10.36
N VAL A 539 -25.47 -16.60 9.18
CA VAL A 539 -25.95 -17.38 8.03
C VAL A 539 -24.93 -18.47 7.77
N ASP A 540 -25.37 -19.72 7.85
CA ASP A 540 -24.48 -20.89 7.90
C ASP A 540 -25.01 -22.05 7.06
N ASN A 541 -24.12 -22.76 6.35
CA ASN A 541 -24.42 -24.09 5.78
C ASN A 541 -25.59 -24.14 4.76
N LEU A 542 -25.78 -23.08 3.96
CA LEU A 542 -26.82 -22.98 2.93
C LEU A 542 -26.23 -22.86 1.53
N THR A 543 -27.00 -23.27 0.51
CA THR A 543 -26.74 -22.89 -0.89
C THR A 543 -27.67 -21.74 -1.27
N ILE A 544 -27.15 -20.66 -1.83
CA ILE A 544 -27.89 -19.43 -2.14
C ILE A 544 -27.68 -19.10 -3.62
N ILE A 545 -28.78 -19.08 -4.40
CA ILE A 545 -28.72 -18.94 -5.86
C ILE A 545 -29.82 -18.04 -6.42
N PHE A 546 -29.59 -17.53 -7.63
CA PHE A 546 -30.58 -16.86 -8.48
C PHE A 546 -31.24 -15.60 -7.86
N GLY A 547 -30.50 -14.86 -7.03
CA GLY A 547 -30.87 -13.51 -6.61
C GLY A 547 -30.34 -12.45 -7.59
N GLY A 548 -31.14 -11.47 -7.99
CA GLY A 548 -30.68 -10.43 -8.93
C GLY A 548 -29.78 -9.34 -8.32
N SER A 549 -29.77 -9.24 -6.99
CA SER A 549 -28.92 -8.29 -6.24
C SER A 549 -27.82 -9.02 -5.47
N HIS A 550 -27.85 -9.02 -4.14
CA HIS A 550 -26.84 -9.66 -3.31
C HIS A 550 -27.31 -11.00 -2.75
N GLY A 551 -26.39 -11.91 -2.43
CA GLY A 551 -26.70 -13.09 -1.62
C GLY A 551 -27.07 -12.66 -0.20
N VAL A 552 -26.06 -12.30 0.57
CA VAL A 552 -26.22 -11.66 1.88
C VAL A 552 -25.80 -10.20 1.75
N GLY A 553 -26.76 -9.28 1.71
CA GLY A 553 -26.47 -7.85 1.59
C GLY A 553 -27.11 -7.06 2.71
N THR A 554 -26.30 -6.24 3.39
CA THR A 554 -26.74 -5.45 4.55
C THR A 554 -26.25 -4.01 4.48
N GLY A 555 -26.93 -3.10 5.19
CA GLY A 555 -26.34 -1.82 5.58
C GLY A 555 -25.38 -1.94 6.77
N THR A 556 -25.21 -0.87 7.56
CA THR A 556 -24.40 -0.88 8.78
C THR A 556 -24.82 -1.98 9.76
N VAL A 557 -23.87 -2.78 10.26
CA VAL A 557 -24.12 -3.94 11.15
C VAL A 557 -23.07 -4.14 12.24
N GLU A 558 -23.42 -4.95 13.23
CA GLU A 558 -22.51 -5.42 14.29
C GLU A 558 -22.64 -6.94 14.42
N ASN A 559 -21.53 -7.64 14.64
CA ASN A 559 -21.46 -9.09 14.85
C ASN A 559 -22.23 -9.90 13.80
N ARG A 560 -21.78 -9.81 12.55
CA ARG A 560 -22.35 -10.55 11.43
C ARG A 560 -21.40 -11.65 10.98
N THR A 561 -21.90 -12.88 10.92
CA THR A 561 -21.14 -14.02 10.38
C THR A 561 -21.86 -14.65 9.19
N VAL A 562 -21.12 -14.91 8.11
CA VAL A 562 -21.58 -15.68 6.94
C VAL A 562 -20.58 -16.78 6.68
N GLN A 563 -20.99 -18.03 6.82
CA GLN A 563 -20.05 -19.13 6.81
C GLN A 563 -20.56 -20.40 6.17
N ASN A 564 -19.66 -21.25 5.67
CA ASN A 564 -19.97 -22.57 5.17
C ASN A 564 -21.05 -22.58 4.08
N CYS A 565 -21.27 -21.46 3.40
CA CYS A 565 -22.32 -21.31 2.39
C CYS A 565 -21.75 -21.48 0.98
N ILE A 566 -22.63 -21.85 0.06
CA ILE A 566 -22.36 -21.85 -1.37
C ILE A 566 -23.17 -20.73 -2.02
N PHE A 567 -22.51 -19.86 -2.80
CA PHE A 567 -23.16 -18.77 -3.53
C PHE A 567 -22.91 -18.95 -5.03
N ALA A 568 -23.97 -18.95 -5.83
CA ALA A 568 -23.85 -19.12 -7.28
C ALA A 568 -24.90 -18.37 -8.09
N TRP A 569 -24.51 -17.86 -9.26
CA TRP A 569 -25.42 -17.28 -10.25
C TRP A 569 -26.23 -16.08 -9.70
N ILE A 570 -25.57 -15.23 -8.93
CA ILE A 570 -26.17 -14.06 -8.25
C ILE A 570 -25.76 -12.77 -8.96
N GLY A 571 -26.69 -11.82 -9.02
CA GLY A 571 -26.45 -10.44 -9.40
C GLY A 571 -26.90 -10.08 -10.81
N GLY A 572 -26.44 -8.92 -11.26
CA GLY A 572 -26.66 -8.41 -12.61
C GLY A 572 -27.85 -7.47 -12.74
N SER A 573 -28.62 -7.21 -11.68
CA SER A 573 -29.70 -6.22 -11.71
C SER A 573 -29.13 -4.82 -11.92
N ILE A 574 -29.98 -3.88 -12.34
CA ILE A 574 -29.58 -2.49 -12.60
C ILE A 574 -29.63 -1.67 -11.31
N LEU A 575 -28.55 -0.95 -11.02
CA LEU A 575 -28.45 0.00 -9.91
C LEU A 575 -29.18 1.29 -10.28
N LYS A 576 -30.42 1.43 -9.81
CA LYS A 576 -31.32 2.53 -10.20
C LYS A 576 -30.78 3.90 -9.73
N GLY A 577 -30.65 4.85 -10.66
CA GLY A 577 -30.28 6.25 -10.39
C GLY A 577 -28.79 6.51 -10.15
N TYR A 578 -27.94 5.49 -10.25
CA TYR A 578 -26.50 5.65 -10.06
C TYR A 578 -25.90 6.59 -11.12
N ASN A 579 -25.12 7.58 -10.69
CA ASN A 579 -24.59 8.67 -11.54
C ASN A 579 -25.64 9.33 -12.45
N GLY A 580 -26.91 9.39 -11.98
CA GLY A 580 -28.01 9.98 -12.74
C GLY A 580 -28.54 9.13 -13.90
N ALA A 581 -28.13 7.86 -14.01
CA ALA A 581 -28.54 6.94 -15.08
C ALA A 581 -28.95 5.57 -14.52
N ASN A 582 -29.47 4.70 -15.41
CA ASN A 582 -29.87 3.33 -15.11
C ASN A 582 -29.11 2.34 -16.00
N VAL A 583 -27.78 2.52 -16.09
CA VAL A 583 -26.91 1.72 -16.98
C VAL A 583 -25.91 0.84 -16.23
N THR A 584 -25.66 1.14 -14.95
CA THR A 584 -24.77 0.34 -14.10
C THR A 584 -25.51 -0.87 -13.53
N ARG A 585 -24.86 -2.03 -13.55
CA ARG A 585 -25.37 -3.27 -12.97
C ARG A 585 -24.57 -3.63 -11.71
N TYR A 586 -25.14 -4.43 -10.83
CA TYR A 586 -24.55 -4.78 -9.54
C TYR A 586 -24.97 -6.16 -9.05
N GLY A 587 -24.28 -6.70 -8.06
CA GLY A 587 -24.71 -7.87 -7.31
C GLY A 587 -23.55 -8.69 -6.76
N ASN A 588 -23.49 -8.78 -5.43
CA ASN A 588 -22.38 -9.36 -4.68
C ASN A 588 -22.81 -10.64 -3.95
N ALA A 589 -21.88 -11.54 -3.62
CA ALA A 589 -22.26 -12.69 -2.80
C ALA A 589 -22.52 -12.26 -1.35
N VAL A 590 -21.55 -11.58 -0.73
CA VAL A 590 -21.65 -11.08 0.65
C VAL A 590 -21.21 -9.62 0.72
N GLU A 591 -22.08 -8.75 1.25
CA GLU A 591 -21.87 -7.31 1.28
C GLU A 591 -22.29 -6.68 2.60
N VAL A 592 -21.45 -5.75 3.07
CA VAL A 592 -21.85 -4.64 3.95
C VAL A 592 -21.77 -3.32 3.17
N TYR A 593 -22.84 -2.53 3.13
CA TYR A 593 -22.88 -1.15 2.65
C TYR A 593 -23.05 -0.16 3.82
N GLY A 594 -21.95 0.29 4.42
CA GLY A 594 -21.96 1.12 5.63
C GLY A 594 -20.84 0.78 6.61
N GLY A 595 -21.04 1.11 7.88
CA GLY A 595 -20.10 0.74 8.94
C GLY A 595 -20.25 -0.71 9.39
N CYS A 596 -19.21 -1.27 9.98
CA CYS A 596 -19.32 -2.56 10.65
C CYS A 596 -18.43 -2.65 11.88
N ASN A 597 -18.84 -3.48 12.83
CA ASN A 597 -18.00 -3.92 13.95
C ASN A 597 -18.25 -5.41 14.19
N GLY A 598 -17.29 -6.26 13.80
CA GLY A 598 -17.46 -7.71 13.80
C GLY A 598 -18.16 -8.18 12.52
N TYR A 599 -17.43 -8.25 11.41
CA TYR A 599 -17.94 -8.76 10.13
C TYR A 599 -17.06 -9.91 9.64
N TYR A 600 -17.64 -11.10 9.61
CA TYR A 600 -16.91 -12.36 9.51
C TYR A 600 -17.44 -13.18 8.33
N VAL A 601 -16.56 -13.54 7.40
CA VAL A 601 -16.93 -14.31 6.21
C VAL A 601 -15.98 -15.51 6.11
N TYR A 602 -16.49 -16.70 6.41
CA TYR A 602 -15.66 -17.90 6.60
C TYR A 602 -16.04 -19.07 5.73
N ASP A 603 -15.05 -19.72 5.13
CA ASP A 603 -15.24 -21.06 4.57
C ASP A 603 -16.43 -21.14 3.59
N ASN A 604 -16.64 -20.08 2.79
CA ASN A 604 -17.69 -20.03 1.77
C ASN A 604 -17.12 -20.40 0.41
N TRP A 605 -17.95 -21.05 -0.43
CA TRP A 605 -17.64 -21.30 -1.83
C TRP A 605 -18.50 -20.38 -2.69
N ILE A 606 -17.87 -19.43 -3.35
CA ILE A 606 -18.51 -18.33 -4.05
C ILE A 606 -18.10 -18.40 -5.52
N TYR A 607 -19.05 -18.57 -6.43
CA TYR A 607 -18.74 -18.58 -7.86
C TYR A 607 -19.81 -17.99 -8.75
N GLN A 608 -19.43 -17.56 -9.96
CA GLN A 608 -20.35 -17.00 -10.95
C GLN A 608 -21.22 -15.86 -10.40
N ILE A 609 -20.57 -14.94 -9.68
CA ILE A 609 -21.18 -13.72 -9.16
C ILE A 609 -20.98 -12.59 -10.17
N TYR A 610 -22.03 -11.80 -10.38
CA TYR A 610 -21.99 -10.73 -11.37
C TYR A 610 -20.85 -9.73 -11.08
N ASP A 611 -20.74 -9.30 -9.82
CA ASP A 611 -19.87 -8.21 -9.37
C ASP A 611 -18.82 -8.76 -8.40
N THR A 612 -18.97 -8.56 -7.08
CA THR A 612 -17.96 -8.93 -6.08
C THR A 612 -18.34 -10.17 -5.29
N GLY A 613 -17.37 -11.07 -5.05
CA GLY A 613 -17.55 -12.17 -4.10
C GLY A 613 -17.82 -11.66 -2.69
N ILE A 614 -16.82 -11.03 -2.06
CA ILE A 614 -16.90 -10.52 -0.68
C ILE A 614 -16.54 -9.04 -0.67
N THR A 615 -17.39 -8.20 -0.07
CA THR A 615 -17.12 -6.77 0.05
C THR A 615 -17.57 -6.16 1.38
N HIS A 616 -16.86 -5.13 1.80
CA HIS A 616 -17.36 -4.11 2.72
C HIS A 616 -17.13 -2.74 2.08
N GLN A 617 -18.21 -1.97 1.96
CA GLN A 617 -18.23 -0.80 1.11
C GLN A 617 -19.07 0.39 1.62
N TYR A 618 -18.73 1.59 1.17
CA TYR A 618 -19.47 2.83 1.35
C TYR A 618 -19.01 3.88 0.33
N SER A 619 -19.94 4.64 -0.29
CA SER A 619 -19.55 5.55 -1.39
C SER A 619 -20.19 6.93 -1.39
N THR A 620 -21.03 7.25 -0.41
CA THR A 620 -21.80 8.51 -0.41
C THR A 620 -21.13 9.66 0.33
N ASN A 621 -20.05 9.43 1.08
CA ASN A 621 -19.22 10.44 1.77
C ASN A 621 -20.00 11.45 2.64
N ASP A 622 -21.20 11.10 3.07
CA ASP A 622 -22.13 11.98 3.80
C ASP A 622 -22.14 11.73 5.31
N LYS A 623 -21.41 10.71 5.79
CA LYS A 623 -21.39 10.28 7.20
C LYS A 623 -20.01 9.77 7.59
N ILE A 624 -19.76 9.79 8.90
CA ILE A 624 -18.61 9.11 9.51
C ILE A 624 -18.85 7.60 9.47
N ILE A 625 -17.93 6.84 8.88
CA ILE A 625 -18.02 5.39 8.74
C ILE A 625 -16.86 4.72 9.46
N LYS A 626 -17.20 3.81 10.38
CA LYS A 626 -16.24 2.95 11.07
C LYS A 626 -16.42 1.51 10.61
N MET A 627 -15.33 0.91 10.20
CA MET A 627 -15.25 -0.48 9.75
C MET A 627 -14.20 -1.16 10.62
N GLU A 628 -14.66 -2.01 11.54
CA GLU A 628 -13.86 -2.54 12.64
C GLU A 628 -14.04 -4.05 12.77
N ASN A 629 -12.97 -4.77 13.11
CA ASN A 629 -12.99 -6.20 13.42
C ASN A 629 -13.62 -7.01 12.26
N ILE A 630 -12.90 -7.06 11.15
CA ILE A 630 -13.31 -7.74 9.92
C ILE A 630 -12.35 -8.91 9.69
N GLU A 631 -12.89 -10.11 9.43
CA GLU A 631 -12.08 -11.29 9.12
C GLU A 631 -12.69 -12.07 7.95
N TYR A 632 -11.89 -12.25 6.90
CA TYR A 632 -12.21 -13.10 5.76
C TYR A 632 -11.27 -14.28 5.74
N ARG A 633 -11.79 -15.47 5.99
CA ARG A 633 -10.95 -16.67 6.16
C ARG A 633 -11.43 -17.87 5.39
N GLY A 634 -10.51 -18.55 4.71
CA GLY A 634 -10.78 -19.89 4.17
C GLY A 634 -11.81 -19.93 3.03
N ASN A 635 -12.17 -18.78 2.45
CA ASN A 635 -13.14 -18.73 1.37
C ASN A 635 -12.50 -19.17 0.05
N LEU A 636 -13.28 -19.86 -0.78
CA LEU A 636 -12.96 -20.16 -2.17
C LEU A 636 -13.85 -19.29 -3.07
N VAL A 637 -13.24 -18.35 -3.79
CA VAL A 637 -13.93 -17.42 -4.70
C VAL A 637 -13.46 -17.68 -6.12
N GLU A 638 -14.37 -18.01 -7.02
CA GLU A 638 -14.02 -18.44 -8.39
C GLU A 638 -14.91 -17.78 -9.44
N LEU A 639 -14.37 -17.37 -10.58
CA LEU A 639 -15.18 -16.82 -11.69
C LEU A 639 -16.06 -15.62 -11.29
N CYS A 640 -15.55 -14.75 -10.41
CA CYS A 640 -16.19 -13.48 -10.06
C CYS A 640 -15.53 -12.31 -10.80
N HIS A 641 -16.22 -11.17 -10.91
CA HIS A 641 -15.62 -9.96 -11.48
C HIS A 641 -14.60 -9.35 -10.51
N TRP A 642 -14.99 -9.14 -9.25
CA TRP A 642 -14.05 -8.92 -8.15
C TRP A 642 -14.16 -10.07 -7.16
N SER A 643 -13.05 -10.57 -6.62
CA SER A 643 -13.15 -11.65 -5.62
C SER A 643 -13.32 -11.09 -4.22
N ILE A 644 -12.35 -10.31 -3.73
CA ILE A 644 -12.41 -9.62 -2.43
C ILE A 644 -12.21 -8.13 -2.64
N GLU A 645 -13.13 -7.32 -2.11
CA GLU A 645 -13.13 -5.87 -2.27
C GLU A 645 -13.23 -5.12 -0.95
N TYR A 646 -12.41 -4.06 -0.88
CA TYR A 646 -12.68 -2.89 -0.07
C TYR A 646 -13.14 -1.73 -0.97
N TYR A 647 -14.27 -1.12 -0.66
CA TYR A 647 -14.69 0.08 -1.39
C TYR A 647 -15.25 1.16 -0.46
N ASN A 648 -14.41 2.04 0.07
CA ASN A 648 -14.88 3.13 0.94
C ASN A 648 -14.30 4.48 0.54
N ARG A 649 -15.06 5.29 -0.19
CA ARG A 649 -14.65 6.66 -0.53
C ARG A 649 -14.75 7.66 0.64
N GLY A 650 -15.25 7.23 1.79
CA GLY A 650 -15.69 8.07 2.90
C GLY A 650 -14.59 8.80 3.66
N GLU A 651 -14.09 9.89 3.10
CA GLU A 651 -13.06 10.76 3.71
C GLU A 651 -13.56 11.64 4.87
N MET A 652 -14.79 11.41 5.37
CA MET A 652 -15.33 12.21 6.49
C MET A 652 -14.44 12.04 7.72
N PRO A 653 -13.87 13.14 8.28
CA PRO A 653 -12.97 13.05 9.43
C PRO A 653 -13.58 12.29 10.61
N GLY A 654 -12.84 11.31 11.13
CA GLY A 654 -13.31 10.39 12.16
C GLY A 654 -13.78 9.03 11.65
N SER A 655 -13.83 8.83 10.32
CA SER A 655 -13.96 7.50 9.70
C SER A 655 -12.66 6.72 9.91
N CYS A 656 -12.75 5.40 10.10
CA CYS A 656 -11.58 4.55 10.37
C CYS A 656 -11.79 3.11 9.89
N LEU A 657 -10.66 2.46 9.55
CA LEU A 657 -10.57 1.05 9.23
C LEU A 657 -9.61 0.38 10.22
N ASN A 658 -10.16 -0.44 11.11
CA ASN A 658 -9.38 -1.05 12.21
C ASN A 658 -9.54 -2.57 12.24
N ASN A 659 -8.44 -3.30 12.40
CA ASN A 659 -8.44 -4.75 12.58
C ASN A 659 -9.14 -5.48 11.42
N VAL A 660 -8.49 -5.48 10.26
CA VAL A 660 -8.93 -6.25 9.09
C VAL A 660 -7.93 -7.38 8.85
N HIS A 661 -8.42 -8.60 8.75
CA HIS A 661 -7.60 -9.78 8.51
C HIS A 661 -8.17 -10.60 7.35
N VAL A 662 -7.44 -10.67 6.25
CA VAL A 662 -7.83 -11.44 5.05
C VAL A 662 -6.82 -12.56 4.89
N HIS A 663 -7.21 -13.80 5.19
CA HIS A 663 -6.26 -14.90 5.20
C HIS A 663 -6.79 -16.29 4.81
N ASP A 664 -5.89 -17.17 4.39
CA ASP A 664 -6.21 -18.54 3.96
C ASP A 664 -7.27 -18.64 2.83
N ASN A 665 -7.52 -17.54 2.09
CA ASN A 665 -8.50 -17.52 1.02
C ASN A 665 -7.87 -17.95 -0.30
N MET A 666 -8.69 -18.54 -1.17
CA MET A 666 -8.32 -18.87 -2.55
C MET A 666 -9.23 -18.09 -3.49
N THR A 667 -8.64 -17.29 -4.36
CA THR A 667 -9.35 -16.52 -5.38
C THR A 667 -8.80 -16.93 -6.75
N LEU A 668 -9.63 -17.59 -7.54
CA LEU A 668 -9.20 -18.27 -8.77
C LEU A 668 -10.04 -17.81 -9.95
N TYR A 669 -9.45 -17.82 -11.15
CA TYR A 669 -10.20 -17.60 -12.39
C TYR A 669 -10.97 -16.27 -12.41
N GLY A 670 -10.31 -15.21 -11.93
CA GLY A 670 -10.87 -13.86 -11.90
C GLY A 670 -11.28 -13.39 -13.30
N ALA A 671 -12.46 -12.79 -13.40
CA ALA A 671 -13.04 -12.32 -14.66
C ALA A 671 -13.32 -13.37 -15.76
N TYR A 672 -13.24 -14.68 -15.45
CA TYR A 672 -13.72 -15.72 -16.38
C TYR A 672 -15.25 -15.92 -16.33
N GLY A 673 -15.93 -15.42 -15.30
CA GLY A 673 -17.36 -15.62 -15.12
C GLY A 673 -18.26 -14.75 -16.00
N TRP A 674 -19.53 -15.14 -16.09
CA TRP A 674 -20.53 -14.48 -16.94
C TRP A 674 -20.71 -12.98 -16.66
N GLY A 675 -20.49 -12.57 -15.39
CA GLY A 675 -20.57 -11.18 -14.95
C GLY A 675 -19.47 -10.27 -15.47
N SER A 676 -18.41 -10.84 -16.06
CA SER A 676 -17.23 -10.09 -16.52
C SER A 676 -17.15 -9.90 -18.02
N VAL A 677 -17.98 -10.60 -18.80
CA VAL A 677 -17.94 -10.57 -20.27
C VAL A 677 -18.04 -9.13 -20.79
N GLY A 678 -16.99 -8.68 -21.49
CA GLY A 678 -16.87 -7.33 -22.05
C GLY A 678 -16.45 -6.25 -21.05
N ARG A 679 -16.05 -6.60 -19.83
CA ARG A 679 -15.50 -5.69 -18.82
C ARG A 679 -14.31 -6.25 -18.05
N GLU A 680 -13.68 -7.31 -18.56
CA GLU A 680 -12.64 -8.12 -17.91
C GLU A 680 -11.48 -7.27 -17.35
N GLY A 681 -11.04 -6.24 -18.08
CA GLY A 681 -9.96 -5.35 -17.63
C GLY A 681 -10.23 -4.54 -16.35
N GLY A 682 -11.48 -4.47 -15.89
CA GLY A 682 -11.85 -3.84 -14.62
C GLY A 682 -11.71 -4.73 -13.38
N ALA A 683 -11.58 -6.04 -13.58
CA ALA A 683 -11.56 -7.07 -12.54
C ALA A 683 -10.26 -7.10 -11.72
N ALA A 684 -10.36 -7.59 -10.50
CA ALA A 684 -9.23 -7.90 -9.62
C ALA A 684 -9.58 -9.02 -8.64
N LEU A 685 -8.59 -9.83 -8.28
CA LEU A 685 -8.77 -10.88 -7.27
C LEU A 685 -8.79 -10.28 -5.86
N HIS A 686 -7.94 -9.29 -5.60
CA HIS A 686 -8.02 -8.49 -4.38
C HIS A 686 -7.91 -7.01 -4.72
N ASN A 687 -8.95 -6.25 -4.41
CA ASN A 687 -8.96 -4.82 -4.70
C ASN A 687 -9.34 -3.95 -3.50
N SER A 688 -8.72 -2.78 -3.47
CA SER A 688 -9.17 -1.61 -2.76
C SER A 688 -9.52 -0.52 -3.76
N PHE A 689 -10.70 0.08 -3.60
CA PHE A 689 -11.08 1.32 -4.24
C PHE A 689 -11.10 2.44 -3.21
N GLN A 690 -9.92 3.05 -3.02
CA GLN A 690 -9.61 4.18 -2.13
C GLN A 690 -9.86 3.83 -0.65
N ILE A 691 -8.86 3.29 0.06
CA ILE A 691 -8.91 3.25 1.53
C ILE A 691 -8.63 4.65 2.10
N ILE A 692 -9.40 5.01 3.12
CA ILE A 692 -9.21 6.22 3.93
C ILE A 692 -7.83 6.22 4.61
N ASP A 693 -7.30 7.39 4.98
CA ASP A 693 -5.95 7.43 5.57
C ASP A 693 -5.86 6.78 6.96
N GLU A 694 -6.94 6.75 7.74
CA GLU A 694 -6.95 6.16 9.08
C GLU A 694 -7.14 4.64 9.02
N VAL A 695 -6.05 3.92 8.76
CA VAL A 695 -5.96 2.46 8.73
C VAL A 695 -5.05 1.97 9.85
N ASN A 696 -5.56 1.05 10.67
CA ASN A 696 -4.80 0.43 11.74
C ASN A 696 -4.99 -1.10 11.70
N ASN A 697 -3.89 -1.86 11.67
CA ASN A 697 -3.90 -3.32 11.72
C ASN A 697 -4.73 -3.97 10.59
N TYR A 698 -4.36 -3.68 9.33
CA TYR A 698 -4.84 -4.39 8.16
C TYR A 698 -3.77 -5.38 7.70
N LEU A 699 -4.04 -6.67 7.81
CA LEU A 699 -3.18 -7.77 7.39
C LEU A 699 -3.83 -8.64 6.31
N VAL A 700 -3.07 -8.95 5.26
CA VAL A 700 -3.46 -9.82 4.16
C VAL A 700 -2.41 -10.91 4.05
N GLU A 701 -2.75 -12.15 4.38
CA GLU A 701 -1.74 -13.22 4.44
C GLU A 701 -2.20 -14.61 4.06
N ASP A 702 -1.26 -15.46 3.64
CA ASP A 702 -1.52 -16.88 3.34
C ASP A 702 -2.66 -17.10 2.31
N ASN A 703 -2.92 -16.11 1.45
CA ASN A 703 -3.93 -16.21 0.39
C ASN A 703 -3.32 -16.71 -0.93
N ILE A 704 -4.16 -17.28 -1.79
CA ILE A 704 -3.82 -17.66 -3.16
C ILE A 704 -4.63 -16.79 -4.14
N PHE A 705 -3.92 -16.01 -4.95
CA PHE A 705 -4.46 -15.20 -6.03
C PHE A 705 -3.98 -15.76 -7.38
N ALA A 706 -4.84 -16.47 -8.11
CA ALA A 706 -4.43 -17.18 -9.32
C ALA A 706 -5.36 -16.99 -10.53
N TYR A 707 -4.76 -16.90 -11.72
CA TYR A 707 -5.42 -16.95 -13.03
C TYR A 707 -6.49 -15.88 -13.25
N SER A 708 -6.10 -14.61 -13.47
CA SER A 708 -7.06 -13.54 -13.77
C SER A 708 -7.03 -13.16 -15.26
N LYS A 709 -8.21 -12.99 -15.88
CA LYS A 709 -8.33 -12.23 -17.15
C LYS A 709 -8.14 -10.74 -16.94
N GLY A 710 -8.46 -10.25 -15.74
CA GLY A 710 -8.21 -8.88 -15.32
C GLY A 710 -6.88 -8.76 -14.56
N SER A 711 -6.89 -7.93 -13.52
CA SER A 711 -5.74 -7.80 -12.62
C SER A 711 -5.72 -8.89 -11.55
N ILE A 712 -4.55 -9.13 -10.95
CA ILE A 712 -4.44 -9.91 -9.71
C ILE A 712 -4.79 -9.00 -8.53
N VAL A 713 -4.08 -7.87 -8.41
CA VAL A 713 -4.27 -6.90 -7.32
C VAL A 713 -4.66 -5.52 -7.81
N ARG A 714 -5.33 -4.75 -6.97
CA ARG A 714 -5.59 -3.33 -7.20
C ARG A 714 -5.51 -2.54 -5.91
N TYR A 715 -4.49 -1.70 -5.78
CA TYR A 715 -4.26 -0.80 -4.66
C TYR A 715 -3.97 0.63 -5.15
N ASN A 716 -4.66 1.60 -4.55
CA ASN A 716 -4.51 3.03 -4.78
C ASN A 716 -3.42 3.62 -3.86
N GLN A 717 -3.41 4.94 -3.68
CA GLN A 717 -2.53 5.63 -2.73
C GLN A 717 -3.21 5.73 -1.34
N GLY A 718 -2.60 6.49 -0.41
CA GLY A 718 -3.20 6.81 0.88
C GLY A 718 -3.22 5.61 1.82
N GLY A 719 -4.40 5.28 2.37
CA GLY A 719 -4.59 4.18 3.31
C GLY A 719 -4.10 2.82 2.82
N ASP A 720 -4.15 2.56 1.51
CA ASP A 720 -3.66 1.31 0.91
C ASP A 720 -2.17 1.05 1.21
N ARG A 721 -1.36 2.10 1.46
CA ARG A 721 0.06 1.95 1.83
C ARG A 721 0.29 1.44 3.25
N LYS A 722 -0.78 1.34 4.05
CA LYS A 722 -0.75 0.88 5.45
C LYS A 722 -1.21 -0.58 5.60
N ILE A 723 -1.54 -1.26 4.49
CA ILE A 723 -1.82 -2.68 4.48
C ILE A 723 -0.50 -3.43 4.60
N ASN A 724 -0.45 -4.42 5.50
CA ASN A 724 0.67 -5.35 5.59
C ASN A 724 0.31 -6.63 4.84
N PHE A 725 1.29 -7.16 4.11
CA PHE A 725 1.12 -8.36 3.30
C PHE A 725 2.18 -9.39 3.65
N ARG A 726 1.80 -10.66 3.77
CA ARG A 726 2.72 -11.75 4.10
C ARG A 726 2.31 -13.09 3.48
N ASN A 727 3.27 -13.85 2.97
CA ASN A 727 3.10 -15.23 2.51
C ASN A 727 1.98 -15.44 1.47
N ASN A 728 1.61 -14.41 0.71
CA ASN A 728 0.62 -14.58 -0.34
C ASN A 728 1.23 -15.25 -1.58
N THR A 729 0.44 -16.06 -2.27
CA THR A 729 0.80 -16.73 -3.52
C THR A 729 0.12 -16.04 -4.70
N TYR A 730 0.91 -15.65 -5.69
CA TYR A 730 0.51 -14.95 -6.91
C TYR A 730 0.84 -15.81 -8.12
N VAL A 731 -0.18 -16.23 -8.88
CA VAL A 731 0.00 -17.04 -10.09
C VAL A 731 -0.68 -16.37 -11.28
N GLN A 732 0.09 -16.05 -12.31
CA GLN A 732 -0.45 -15.36 -13.48
C GLN A 732 0.40 -15.61 -14.73
N TYR A 733 -0.26 -15.57 -15.89
CA TYR A 733 0.41 -15.63 -17.17
C TYR A 733 1.33 -14.44 -17.39
N TYR A 734 2.52 -14.71 -17.93
CA TYR A 734 3.52 -13.71 -18.25
C TYR A 734 2.91 -12.62 -19.16
N GLU A 735 3.23 -11.35 -18.88
CA GLU A 735 2.69 -10.15 -19.55
C GLU A 735 1.21 -9.82 -19.31
N ARG A 736 0.40 -10.69 -18.67
CA ARG A 736 -0.94 -10.28 -18.20
C ARG A 736 -0.84 -9.24 -17.10
N ALA A 737 -1.97 -8.66 -16.67
CA ALA A 737 -1.95 -7.64 -15.63
C ALA A 737 -1.61 -8.24 -14.25
N LEU A 738 -0.56 -7.71 -13.60
CA LEU A 738 -0.44 -7.79 -12.14
C LEU A 738 -1.52 -6.90 -11.52
N GLY A 739 -1.59 -5.66 -12.01
CA GLY A 739 -2.69 -4.75 -11.77
C GLY A 739 -2.27 -3.33 -11.44
N TYR A 740 -3.16 -2.57 -10.82
CA TYR A 740 -2.91 -1.17 -10.49
C TYR A 740 -2.37 -1.05 -9.07
N MET A 741 -1.16 -0.53 -8.90
CA MET A 741 -0.51 -0.37 -7.61
C MET A 741 0.00 1.07 -7.49
N PHE A 742 -0.50 1.78 -6.47
CA PHE A 742 -0.02 3.08 -6.04
C PHE A 742 0.23 4.08 -7.18
N GLY A 743 -0.72 4.19 -8.11
CA GLY A 743 -0.66 5.17 -9.20
C GLY A 743 -0.25 4.64 -10.57
N LYS A 744 0.19 3.39 -10.67
CA LYS A 744 0.67 2.80 -11.93
C LYS A 744 0.04 1.44 -12.20
N THR A 745 -0.25 1.16 -13.46
CA THR A 745 -0.64 -0.19 -13.91
C THR A 745 0.63 -0.94 -14.24
N GLU A 746 0.79 -2.13 -13.66
CA GLU A 746 1.97 -2.96 -13.82
C GLU A 746 1.60 -4.30 -14.45
N PRO A 747 2.39 -4.78 -15.42
CA PRO A 747 2.25 -6.12 -15.96
C PRO A 747 2.87 -7.16 -15.02
N PHE A 748 2.45 -8.41 -15.17
CA PHE A 748 2.99 -9.57 -14.48
C PHE A 748 4.21 -10.08 -15.25
N THR A 749 5.29 -9.31 -15.13
CA THR A 749 6.62 -9.63 -15.67
C THR A 749 7.63 -9.66 -14.52
N GLY A 750 8.93 -9.64 -14.82
CA GLY A 750 9.96 -9.42 -13.82
C GLY A 750 9.71 -8.25 -12.86
N SER A 751 9.04 -7.18 -13.32
CA SER A 751 8.63 -6.06 -12.47
C SER A 751 7.72 -6.46 -11.31
N ALA A 752 6.95 -7.55 -11.42
CA ALA A 752 6.07 -8.04 -10.36
C ALA A 752 6.84 -8.35 -9.07
N VAL A 753 8.07 -8.86 -9.18
CA VAL A 753 8.93 -9.17 -8.03
C VAL A 753 9.21 -7.90 -7.22
N THR A 754 9.64 -6.83 -7.90
CA THR A 754 9.89 -5.53 -7.26
C THR A 754 8.62 -4.92 -6.70
N GLN A 755 7.52 -4.99 -7.46
CA GLN A 755 6.27 -4.38 -7.04
C GLN A 755 5.69 -5.04 -5.79
N LEU A 756 5.69 -6.38 -5.73
CA LEU A 756 5.18 -7.10 -4.57
C LEU A 756 6.11 -6.92 -3.35
N ARG A 757 7.41 -7.20 -3.50
CA ARG A 757 8.33 -7.20 -2.35
C ARG A 757 8.74 -5.83 -1.85
N VAL A 758 8.94 -4.86 -2.75
CA VAL A 758 9.48 -3.55 -2.39
C VAL A 758 8.38 -2.51 -2.27
N VAL A 759 7.50 -2.47 -3.27
CA VAL A 759 6.48 -1.41 -3.35
C VAL A 759 5.29 -1.73 -2.42
N MET A 760 4.76 -2.94 -2.46
CA MET A 760 3.73 -3.42 -1.53
C MET A 760 4.29 -3.88 -0.19
N ARG A 761 5.60 -4.15 -0.09
CA ARG A 761 6.26 -4.68 1.11
C ARG A 761 5.67 -6.02 1.56
N GLU A 762 5.34 -6.86 0.60
CA GLU A 762 4.93 -8.24 0.83
C GLU A 762 6.11 -9.04 1.37
N GLU A 763 5.94 -9.59 2.57
CA GLU A 763 6.88 -10.49 3.21
C GLU A 763 6.74 -11.89 2.61
N ASP A 764 7.84 -12.47 2.13
CA ASP A 764 7.92 -13.86 1.64
C ASP A 764 6.84 -14.29 0.59
N PRO A 765 6.61 -13.54 -0.50
CA PRO A 765 5.66 -13.97 -1.52
C PRO A 765 6.15 -15.18 -2.32
N ILE A 766 5.18 -16.00 -2.74
CA ILE A 766 5.35 -16.95 -3.83
C ILE A 766 4.79 -16.32 -5.11
N ILE A 767 5.60 -16.19 -6.15
CA ILE A 767 5.28 -15.56 -7.43
C ILE A 767 5.57 -16.59 -8.52
N CYS A 768 4.53 -17.11 -9.14
CA CYS A 768 4.64 -18.09 -10.22
C CYS A 768 4.25 -17.47 -11.56
N PHE A 769 5.19 -17.45 -12.49
CA PHE A 769 5.01 -16.99 -13.86
C PHE A 769 4.63 -18.16 -14.75
N LEU A 770 3.47 -18.08 -15.40
CA LEU A 770 3.10 -19.02 -16.45
C LEU A 770 3.57 -18.46 -17.78
N MET A 771 4.58 -19.08 -18.40
CA MET A 771 5.30 -18.47 -19.52
C MET A 771 4.53 -18.56 -20.83
N THR A 772 3.53 -19.45 -20.91
CA THR A 772 2.73 -19.68 -22.11
C THR A 772 1.25 -19.38 -21.81
N ASP A 773 0.68 -18.42 -22.51
CA ASP A 773 -0.74 -18.05 -22.40
C ASP A 773 -1.54 -18.60 -23.58
N PRO A 774 -2.27 -19.72 -23.40
CA PRO A 774 -2.96 -20.38 -24.51
C PRO A 774 -4.12 -19.55 -25.08
N GLU A 775 -4.74 -18.66 -24.30
CA GLU A 775 -5.81 -17.78 -24.82
C GLU A 775 -5.20 -16.70 -25.71
N LYS A 776 -4.09 -16.09 -25.29
CA LYS A 776 -3.37 -15.10 -26.08
C LYS A 776 -2.80 -15.72 -27.37
N GLU A 777 -2.22 -16.91 -27.30
CA GLU A 777 -1.75 -17.63 -28.50
C GLU A 777 -2.88 -17.92 -29.49
N ALA A 778 -4.05 -18.30 -28.99
CA ALA A 778 -5.23 -18.54 -29.83
C ALA A 778 -5.74 -17.24 -30.49
N GLU A 779 -5.78 -16.13 -29.75
CA GLU A 779 -6.16 -14.81 -30.27
C GLU A 779 -5.17 -14.31 -31.33
N GLU A 780 -3.87 -14.47 -31.11
CA GLU A 780 -2.84 -14.11 -32.07
C GLU A 780 -2.94 -14.96 -33.34
N ALA A 781 -3.14 -16.28 -33.19
CA ALA A 781 -3.34 -17.18 -34.32
C ALA A 781 -4.62 -16.86 -35.12
N GLU A 782 -5.72 -16.43 -34.47
CA GLU A 782 -6.94 -15.99 -35.15
C GLU A 782 -6.73 -14.65 -35.88
N GLN A 783 -5.90 -13.75 -35.35
CA GLN A 783 -5.55 -12.49 -36.03
C GLN A 783 -4.62 -12.69 -37.24
N GLU A 784 -3.75 -13.71 -37.19
CA GLU A 784 -2.87 -14.08 -38.29
C GLU A 784 -3.58 -14.82 -39.43
N ALA A 785 -4.65 -15.57 -39.13
CA ALA A 785 -5.45 -16.35 -40.09
C ALA A 785 -6.40 -15.49 -40.94
#